data_AF-A0A2K3D892-F1
#
_entry.id   AF-A0A2K3D892-F1
#
_cell.length_a   1.000
_cell.length_b   1.000
_cell.length_c   1.000
_cell.angle_alpha   90.00
_cell.angle_beta   90.00
_cell.angle_gamma   90.00
#
_symmetry.space_group_name_H-M   'P 1'
#
loop_
_entity.id
_entity.type
_entity.pdbx_description
1 polymer ?
#
loop_
_entity_poly.entity_id
_entity_poly.type
_entity_poly.pdbx_seq_one_letter_code
_entity_poly.pdbx_strand_id
1 'polypeptide(L)'
;MEVEEDVLDAAERSARRLAKKLKRGTTGPAAALQSDESVGLLYDEAILLHTGPQDPSEHPEQPARATVMWRVFQQAGLADRCCRLPPREAMRTELALCHTEDHIDHVELASQAARSTGQRYLEDHGASLYWTPGTAQAARMAAGCVIQAVQAVLSGAVRRAMAVVRPPGHHAVCERAMGFCFFNNVAVAARVALQHPGVRRVAIVDWDVHHGNGTQDILESRADVLTLSLHRYGRGFYPGTGAAAEVGRGPGRGFNVNVPWTAPDRKDVDYVAAFSLVVEPVLQAYAPDLVIVAAGFDAADGDPVGDCSLTPGGYGWMTERLLRFAGGKVVLALEGGYNTGVTAACAAACVRTLLEGASTAPLLPDTQPDTATKRNLEQVYMTQRAHWPLCCAAQRPARSLAAEFEEAWQEMLHHLAAERARLGRFAEVAALRRRLAAAEEALAAAAAQAAEMAALRRAARRQRHEVTVHEGRLQRLRAKLQLPSDAERLWLAASTGDVEEVRRLLEGGGLDVNAADQQGLSALHHAAAAGEAAAVRLLLADPDVTVDALDHGRLTPLHHAARNDHHRVVRQLAAAGASLTATSKLLNTPLHMAVKWRQRRAVRALVRAAAAAPDPAATAAALLRAANKAGQTALAQLERRPSRRISKHMARLVELTRIKRELEEEDEDEEEDDEYEADQEEDEEEDEEEEGRGRGGGRGSGGEKEEDGSGSDSDGDDDSEEEEDSEDEEDDSDSSGGGERALLEQLQQQAHAVQRTAAQRADGGGGGAAAAAAAADAGHRSAAAAAATAAASPSAGAAAGGDRGVKRARPSRSDGGDDSSNGSSSDDDEKEEEEDGDEDDEDADYAAPRRGDGGGGGGSDDDDDDEDDEDDEDDDDEEESSG
;
A
#
# COMPACT_ATOMS: atom_id res chain seq x y z
N MET A 1 -14.68 23.07 24.62
CA MET A 1 -13.37 23.69 24.88
C MET A 1 -12.79 23.20 26.20
N GLU A 2 -13.28 23.59 27.38
CA GLU A 2 -12.68 23.15 28.66
C GLU A 2 -12.62 21.61 28.84
N VAL A 3 -13.67 20.89 28.41
CA VAL A 3 -13.72 19.41 28.44
C VAL A 3 -12.76 18.74 27.43
N GLU A 4 -12.17 19.49 26.50
CA GLU A 4 -11.24 18.95 25.49
C GLU A 4 -9.78 18.97 25.96
N GLU A 5 -9.36 19.99 26.74
CA GLU A 5 -8.01 20.05 27.31
C GLU A 5 -7.74 18.91 28.29
N ASP A 6 -8.67 18.64 29.21
CA ASP A 6 -8.52 17.58 30.22
C ASP A 6 -8.34 16.18 29.58
N VAL A 7 -9.03 15.93 28.46
CA VAL A 7 -8.93 14.69 27.68
C VAL A 7 -7.59 14.59 26.93
N LEU A 8 -7.12 15.69 26.33
CA LEU A 8 -5.82 15.75 25.66
C LEU A 8 -4.66 15.56 26.65
N ASP A 9 -4.71 16.22 27.79
CA ASP A 9 -3.68 16.14 28.84
C ASP A 9 -3.72 14.76 29.54
N ALA A 10 -4.90 14.16 29.74
CA ALA A 10 -5.02 12.75 30.15
C ALA A 10 -4.43 11.77 29.12
N ALA A 11 -4.60 12.02 27.82
CA ALA A 11 -3.98 11.23 26.77
C ALA A 11 -2.45 11.39 26.75
N GLU A 12 -1.92 12.60 26.89
CA GLU A 12 -0.47 12.86 26.90
C GLU A 12 0.20 12.25 28.15
N ARG A 13 -0.43 12.38 29.34
CA ARG A 13 -0.03 11.66 30.56
C ARG A 13 0.04 10.15 30.34
N SER A 14 -0.88 9.59 29.56
CA SER A 14 -0.95 8.15 29.25
C SER A 14 0.13 7.72 28.26
N ALA A 15 0.35 8.49 27.18
CA ALA A 15 1.43 8.26 26.22
C ALA A 15 2.81 8.33 26.89
N ARG A 16 3.05 9.34 27.73
CA ARG A 16 4.29 9.49 28.54
C ARG A 16 4.50 8.29 29.48
N ARG A 17 3.44 7.73 30.06
CA ARG A 17 3.50 6.48 30.87
C ARG A 17 3.83 5.25 30.01
N LEU A 18 3.23 5.11 28.82
CA LEU A 18 3.47 3.98 27.92
C LEU A 18 4.91 3.96 27.38
N ALA A 19 5.42 5.11 26.94
CA ALA A 19 6.82 5.26 26.53
C ALA A 19 7.82 4.92 27.65
N LYS A 20 7.46 5.20 28.91
CA LYS A 20 8.26 4.87 30.12
C LYS A 20 8.16 3.39 30.52
N LYS A 21 7.12 2.66 30.09
CA LYS A 21 7.06 1.18 30.13
C LYS A 21 7.95 0.57 29.05
N LEU A 22 7.79 1.01 27.79
CA LEU A 22 8.56 0.50 26.64
C LEU A 22 10.08 0.62 26.85
N LYS A 23 10.57 1.74 27.40
CA LYS A 23 11.99 1.95 27.74
C LYS A 23 12.52 1.07 28.90
N ARG A 24 11.74 0.16 29.48
CA ARG A 24 12.16 -0.76 30.56
C ARG A 24 11.99 -2.25 30.19
N GLY A 25 11.51 -2.56 28.99
CA GLY A 25 11.09 -3.92 28.59
C GLY A 25 12.03 -4.63 27.61
N THR A 26 13.33 -4.68 27.86
CA THR A 26 14.31 -5.30 26.93
C THR A 26 15.35 -6.21 27.60
N THR A 27 14.92 -7.21 28.37
CA THR A 27 15.69 -8.43 28.69
C THR A 27 14.78 -9.53 29.25
N GLY A 28 14.84 -10.74 28.68
CA GLY A 28 14.19 -11.95 29.24
C GLY A 28 13.31 -12.72 28.23
N PRO A 29 13.57 -14.03 27.99
CA PRO A 29 12.74 -14.87 27.13
C PRO A 29 11.64 -15.63 27.88
N ALA A 30 10.61 -16.05 27.13
CA ALA A 30 9.71 -17.16 27.43
C ALA A 30 8.96 -17.15 28.79
N ALA A 31 7.90 -16.34 28.88
CA ALA A 31 6.68 -16.73 29.59
C ALA A 31 5.50 -16.49 28.63
N ALA A 32 4.77 -17.55 28.27
CA ALA A 32 3.61 -17.42 27.40
C ALA A 32 2.46 -16.74 28.18
N LEU A 33 1.94 -15.63 27.65
CA LEU A 33 0.83 -14.90 28.26
C LEU A 33 -0.47 -15.70 28.09
N GLN A 34 -0.85 -16.43 29.15
CA GLN A 34 -2.22 -16.88 29.35
C GLN A 34 -3.10 -15.65 29.63
N SER A 35 -3.56 -14.98 28.57
CA SER A 35 -4.54 -13.89 28.68
C SER A 35 -5.96 -14.42 28.50
N ASP A 36 -6.85 -13.95 29.38
CA ASP A 36 -8.29 -14.30 29.47
C ASP A 36 -9.12 -13.80 28.26
N GLU A 37 -8.46 -13.26 27.23
CA GLU A 37 -9.07 -12.69 26.03
C GLU A 37 -8.61 -13.39 24.74
N SER A 38 -7.67 -14.35 24.85
CA SER A 38 -6.99 -14.99 23.72
C SER A 38 -7.94 -15.72 22.76
N VAL A 39 -7.68 -15.56 21.45
CA VAL A 39 -8.45 -16.16 20.36
C VAL A 39 -7.62 -17.25 19.69
N GLY A 40 -8.15 -18.47 19.61
CA GLY A 40 -7.56 -19.56 18.86
C GLY A 40 -7.82 -19.43 17.37
N LEU A 41 -6.80 -19.68 16.55
CA LEU A 41 -6.94 -19.68 15.09
C LEU A 41 -6.26 -20.93 14.52
N LEU A 42 -7.01 -21.72 13.74
CA LEU A 42 -6.50 -22.88 13.02
C LEU A 42 -6.54 -22.66 11.51
N TYR A 43 -5.44 -23.03 10.87
CA TYR A 43 -5.26 -23.17 9.44
C TYR A 43 -4.06 -24.11 9.23
N ASP A 44 -4.22 -25.11 8.37
CA ASP A 44 -3.17 -26.06 7.99
C ASP A 44 -3.26 -26.39 6.50
N GLU A 45 -2.11 -26.60 5.85
CA GLU A 45 -2.06 -26.80 4.40
C GLU A 45 -2.58 -28.19 3.98
N ALA A 46 -2.75 -29.15 4.89
CA ALA A 46 -3.37 -30.45 4.57
C ALA A 46 -4.85 -30.32 4.14
N ILE A 47 -5.55 -29.24 4.49
CA ILE A 47 -6.91 -28.94 3.97
C ILE A 47 -6.90 -28.66 2.45
N LEU A 48 -5.73 -28.37 1.87
CA LEU A 48 -5.54 -28.13 0.44
C LEU A 48 -5.31 -29.42 -0.36
N LEU A 49 -5.11 -30.57 0.31
CA LEU A 49 -4.98 -31.89 -0.34
C LEU A 49 -6.27 -32.35 -1.02
N HIS A 50 -7.41 -31.77 -0.65
CA HIS A 50 -8.62 -31.74 -1.45
C HIS A 50 -8.46 -30.73 -2.60
N THR A 51 -7.53 -31.02 -3.52
CA THR A 51 -6.99 -30.10 -4.54
C THR A 51 -8.03 -29.58 -5.53
N GLY A 52 -8.96 -30.43 -5.96
CA GLY A 52 -10.15 -30.09 -6.74
C GLY A 52 -9.89 -29.31 -8.03
N PRO A 53 -10.93 -28.62 -8.53
CA PRO A 53 -10.82 -27.53 -9.49
C PRO A 53 -10.02 -26.33 -8.98
N GLN A 54 -9.57 -25.49 -9.92
CA GLN A 54 -8.87 -24.22 -9.62
C GLN A 54 -9.57 -23.00 -10.23
N ASP A 55 -10.58 -23.22 -11.07
CA ASP A 55 -11.44 -22.18 -11.62
C ASP A 55 -12.81 -22.26 -10.94
N PRO A 56 -13.36 -21.17 -10.38
CA PRO A 56 -14.71 -21.16 -9.79
C PRO A 56 -15.82 -21.49 -10.79
N SER A 57 -15.58 -21.42 -12.10
CA SER A 57 -16.53 -21.83 -13.14
C SER A 57 -16.55 -23.34 -13.39
N GLU A 58 -15.50 -24.08 -13.01
CA GLU A 58 -15.56 -25.55 -12.90
C GLU A 58 -16.36 -25.94 -11.64
N HIS A 59 -16.03 -25.35 -10.48
CA HIS A 59 -16.70 -25.70 -9.22
C HIS A 59 -16.52 -24.61 -8.14
N PRO A 60 -17.58 -24.29 -7.34
CA PRO A 60 -17.53 -23.22 -6.35
C PRO A 60 -16.71 -23.57 -5.10
N GLU A 61 -16.73 -24.83 -4.63
CA GLU A 61 -15.80 -25.29 -3.59
C GLU A 61 -14.42 -25.58 -4.21
N GLN A 62 -13.40 -24.85 -3.74
CA GLN A 62 -12.03 -24.91 -4.26
C GLN A 62 -11.01 -24.45 -3.20
N PRO A 63 -9.72 -24.83 -3.29
CA PRO A 63 -8.69 -24.44 -2.32
C PRO A 63 -8.50 -22.92 -2.13
N ALA A 64 -8.88 -22.12 -3.14
CA ALA A 64 -8.79 -20.65 -3.08
C ALA A 64 -9.60 -20.06 -1.90
N ARG A 65 -10.70 -20.69 -1.50
CA ARG A 65 -11.56 -20.25 -0.38
C ARG A 65 -10.77 -20.09 0.92
N ALA A 66 -9.98 -21.11 1.27
CA ALA A 66 -9.17 -21.11 2.49
C ALA A 66 -7.89 -20.26 2.34
N THR A 67 -7.21 -20.32 1.18
CA THR A 67 -5.93 -19.61 0.98
C THR A 67 -6.09 -18.09 0.85
N VAL A 68 -7.17 -17.61 0.23
CA VAL A 68 -7.50 -16.18 0.17
C VAL A 68 -7.91 -15.67 1.55
N MET A 69 -8.74 -16.42 2.29
CA MET A 69 -9.11 -16.08 3.68
C MET A 69 -7.87 -15.97 4.58
N TRP A 70 -6.97 -16.95 4.53
CA TRP A 70 -5.72 -16.92 5.30
C TRP A 70 -4.83 -15.73 4.94
N ARG A 71 -4.69 -15.42 3.64
CA ARG A 71 -3.93 -14.24 3.17
C ARG A 71 -4.53 -12.94 3.70
N VAL A 72 -5.86 -12.80 3.70
CA VAL A 72 -6.55 -11.62 4.26
C VAL A 72 -6.33 -11.53 5.78
N PHE A 73 -6.34 -12.65 6.51
CA PHE A 73 -6.05 -12.65 7.95
C PHE A 73 -4.61 -12.22 8.26
N GLN A 74 -3.64 -12.59 7.42
CA GLN A 74 -2.26 -12.12 7.52
C GLN A 74 -2.14 -10.63 7.17
N GLN A 75 -2.69 -10.20 6.03
CA GLN A 75 -2.61 -8.81 5.56
C GLN A 75 -3.32 -7.81 6.49
N ALA A 76 -4.38 -8.22 7.17
CA ALA A 76 -5.09 -7.42 8.16
C ALA A 76 -4.51 -7.52 9.60
N GLY A 77 -3.36 -8.20 9.79
CA GLY A 77 -2.72 -8.39 11.10
C GLY A 77 -3.54 -9.20 12.10
N LEU A 78 -4.56 -9.94 11.63
CA LEU A 78 -5.45 -10.74 12.49
C LEU A 78 -4.81 -12.06 12.88
N ALA A 79 -4.03 -12.67 11.97
CA ALA A 79 -3.29 -13.89 12.25
C ALA A 79 -2.29 -13.71 13.41
N ASP A 80 -1.57 -12.59 13.42
CA ASP A 80 -0.56 -12.26 14.44
C ASP A 80 -1.18 -11.85 15.80
N ARG A 81 -2.44 -11.39 15.79
CA ARG A 81 -3.23 -11.11 17.00
C ARG A 81 -3.86 -12.38 17.62
N CYS A 82 -3.89 -13.50 16.89
CA CYS A 82 -4.47 -14.76 17.35
C CYS A 82 -3.40 -15.75 17.86
N CYS A 83 -3.79 -16.61 18.78
CA CYS A 83 -3.03 -17.80 19.13
C CYS A 83 -3.20 -18.86 18.03
N ARG A 84 -2.16 -19.11 17.22
CA ARG A 84 -2.21 -20.22 16.25
C ARG A 84 -2.18 -21.56 17.00
N LEU A 85 -3.30 -22.27 16.97
CA LEU A 85 -3.43 -23.57 17.63
C LEU A 85 -2.84 -24.70 16.74
N PRO A 86 -2.27 -25.76 17.34
CA PRO A 86 -1.67 -26.85 16.57
C PRO A 86 -2.77 -27.68 15.88
N PRO A 87 -2.71 -27.88 14.55
CA PRO A 87 -3.69 -28.68 13.82
C PRO A 87 -3.48 -30.19 14.04
N ARG A 88 -4.53 -30.97 13.81
CA ARG A 88 -4.49 -32.44 13.81
C ARG A 88 -5.59 -33.04 12.94
N GLU A 89 -5.39 -34.28 12.52
CA GLU A 89 -6.47 -35.10 11.97
C GLU A 89 -7.41 -35.61 13.08
N ALA A 90 -8.69 -35.81 12.75
CA ALA A 90 -9.66 -36.48 13.59
C ALA A 90 -9.34 -37.97 13.71
N MET A 91 -9.47 -38.54 14.91
CA MET A 91 -9.37 -39.97 15.12
C MET A 91 -10.62 -40.67 14.57
N ARG A 92 -10.48 -41.90 14.06
CA ARG A 92 -11.62 -42.69 13.59
C ARG A 92 -12.70 -42.87 14.68
N THR A 93 -12.29 -43.00 15.94
CA THR A 93 -13.17 -43.06 17.12
C THR A 93 -13.87 -41.75 17.46
N GLU A 94 -13.40 -40.60 16.96
CA GLU A 94 -14.11 -39.32 17.06
C GLU A 94 -15.17 -39.22 15.95
N LEU A 95 -14.81 -39.59 14.70
CA LEU A 95 -15.73 -39.63 13.57
C LEU A 95 -16.90 -40.61 13.80
N ALA A 96 -16.62 -41.79 14.36
CA ALA A 96 -17.59 -42.81 14.72
C ALA A 96 -18.62 -42.40 15.80
N LEU A 97 -18.50 -41.20 16.37
CA LEU A 97 -19.56 -40.62 17.21
C LEU A 97 -20.77 -40.16 16.39
N CYS A 98 -20.55 -39.83 15.11
CA CYS A 98 -21.55 -39.23 14.21
C CYS A 98 -21.75 -39.98 12.90
N HIS A 99 -20.79 -40.80 12.48
CA HIS A 99 -20.81 -41.50 11.20
C HIS A 99 -20.68 -43.02 11.38
N THR A 100 -21.25 -43.79 10.45
CA THR A 100 -21.04 -45.24 10.42
C THR A 100 -19.63 -45.59 9.97
N GLU A 101 -19.12 -46.73 10.45
CA GLU A 101 -17.82 -47.28 10.03
C GLU A 101 -17.77 -47.48 8.50
N ASP A 102 -18.89 -47.94 7.90
CA ASP A 102 -19.03 -48.11 6.45
C ASP A 102 -18.89 -46.77 5.67
N HIS A 103 -19.42 -45.66 6.19
CA HIS A 103 -19.24 -44.33 5.58
C HIS A 103 -17.80 -43.82 5.75
N ILE A 104 -17.18 -44.05 6.91
CA ILE A 104 -15.77 -43.70 7.13
C ILE A 104 -14.88 -44.46 6.14
N ASP A 105 -15.06 -45.78 5.99
CA ASP A 105 -14.34 -46.57 4.99
C ASP A 105 -14.68 -46.17 3.55
N HIS A 106 -15.93 -45.78 3.25
CA HIS A 106 -16.29 -45.27 1.93
C HIS A 106 -15.50 -44.00 1.57
N VAL A 107 -15.34 -43.04 2.48
CA VAL A 107 -14.54 -41.82 2.24
C VAL A 107 -13.07 -42.14 1.98
N GLU A 108 -12.47 -43.06 2.74
CA GLU A 108 -11.10 -43.53 2.51
C GLU A 108 -10.95 -44.24 1.15
N LEU A 109 -11.89 -45.14 0.82
CA LEU A 109 -11.85 -45.96 -0.39
C LEU A 109 -12.12 -45.14 -1.66
N ALA A 110 -13.05 -44.18 -1.63
CA ALA A 110 -13.34 -43.30 -2.75
C ALA A 110 -12.17 -42.33 -3.04
N SER A 111 -11.51 -41.80 -1.99
CA SER A 111 -10.29 -41.00 -2.16
C SER A 111 -9.10 -41.83 -2.68
N GLN A 112 -9.00 -43.12 -2.31
CA GLN A 112 -8.04 -44.05 -2.90
C GLN A 112 -8.39 -44.41 -4.36
N ALA A 113 -9.68 -44.58 -4.69
CA ALA A 113 -10.13 -44.86 -6.05
C ALA A 113 -9.85 -43.68 -6.98
N ALA A 114 -10.06 -42.43 -6.56
CA ALA A 114 -9.67 -41.24 -7.33
C ALA A 114 -8.20 -41.31 -7.78
N ARG A 115 -7.29 -41.73 -6.88
CA ARG A 115 -5.86 -41.92 -7.16
C ARG A 115 -5.56 -42.97 -8.24
N SER A 116 -6.39 -43.99 -8.40
CA SER A 116 -6.16 -45.05 -9.40
C SER A 116 -6.61 -44.67 -10.82
N THR A 117 -7.46 -43.65 -10.97
CA THR A 117 -7.99 -43.23 -12.29
C THR A 117 -7.03 -42.39 -13.12
N GLY A 118 -6.03 -41.76 -12.49
CA GLY A 118 -5.14 -40.78 -13.13
C GLY A 118 -5.82 -39.43 -13.45
N GLN A 119 -7.10 -39.24 -13.13
CA GLN A 119 -7.79 -37.96 -13.28
C GLN A 119 -7.45 -37.01 -12.12
N ARG A 120 -7.54 -35.70 -12.37
CA ARG A 120 -7.23 -34.65 -11.38
C ARG A 120 -8.20 -34.67 -10.19
N TYR A 121 -9.48 -34.88 -10.49
CA TYR A 121 -10.58 -35.15 -9.58
C TYR A 121 -11.59 -36.06 -10.29
N LEU A 122 -12.51 -36.67 -9.53
CA LEU A 122 -13.69 -37.37 -10.06
C LEU A 122 -14.94 -36.62 -9.64
N GLU A 123 -15.85 -36.34 -10.56
CA GLU A 123 -17.11 -35.67 -10.25
C GLU A 123 -18.18 -36.66 -9.78
N ASP A 124 -18.96 -36.24 -8.78
CA ASP A 124 -20.17 -36.92 -8.34
C ASP A 124 -21.28 -35.86 -8.22
N HIS A 125 -21.85 -35.52 -9.38
CA HIS A 125 -22.96 -34.56 -9.47
C HIS A 125 -24.21 -35.03 -8.73
N GLY A 126 -24.35 -36.35 -8.47
CA GLY A 126 -25.50 -36.94 -7.79
C GLY A 126 -25.53 -36.65 -6.29
N ALA A 127 -24.35 -36.55 -5.66
CA ALA A 127 -24.19 -36.12 -4.27
C ALA A 127 -23.82 -34.64 -4.11
N SER A 128 -23.53 -33.94 -5.22
CA SER A 128 -22.87 -32.62 -5.23
C SER A 128 -21.51 -32.67 -4.56
N LEU A 129 -20.63 -33.54 -5.06
CA LEU A 129 -19.27 -33.78 -4.57
C LEU A 129 -18.26 -33.83 -5.73
N TYR A 130 -16.98 -33.70 -5.40
CA TYR A 130 -15.88 -34.22 -6.21
C TYR A 130 -14.85 -34.95 -5.33
N TRP A 131 -14.13 -35.91 -5.88
CA TRP A 131 -13.18 -36.75 -5.15
C TRP A 131 -11.75 -36.55 -5.66
N THR A 132 -10.78 -36.43 -4.75
CA THR A 132 -9.35 -36.31 -5.07
C THR A 132 -8.53 -37.38 -4.33
N PRO A 133 -7.27 -37.63 -4.75
CA PRO A 133 -6.33 -38.50 -4.04
C PRO A 133 -6.00 -38.10 -2.59
N GLY A 134 -6.46 -36.93 -2.13
CA GLY A 134 -6.24 -36.37 -0.80
C GLY A 134 -7.51 -35.97 -0.03
N THR A 135 -8.71 -36.16 -0.60
CA THR A 135 -10.00 -35.83 0.03
C THR A 135 -10.12 -36.39 1.44
N ALA A 136 -9.83 -37.68 1.65
CA ALA A 136 -10.00 -38.31 2.97
C ALA A 136 -9.09 -37.66 4.03
N GLN A 137 -7.84 -37.35 3.69
CA GLN A 137 -6.91 -36.69 4.62
C GLN A 137 -7.34 -35.25 4.93
N ALA A 138 -7.76 -34.49 3.92
CA ALA A 138 -8.28 -33.14 4.12
C ALA A 138 -9.56 -33.15 4.99
N ALA A 139 -10.47 -34.10 4.77
CA ALA A 139 -11.69 -34.24 5.57
C ALA A 139 -11.39 -34.60 7.05
N ARG A 140 -10.44 -35.51 7.30
CA ARG A 140 -9.96 -35.78 8.68
C ARG A 140 -9.28 -34.56 9.29
N MET A 141 -8.49 -33.79 8.54
CA MET A 141 -7.87 -32.55 9.04
C MET A 141 -8.91 -31.47 9.36
N ALA A 142 -9.94 -31.31 8.53
CA ALA A 142 -11.03 -30.37 8.75
C ALA A 142 -11.75 -30.66 10.08
N ALA A 143 -12.26 -31.89 10.24
CA ALA A 143 -12.93 -32.31 11.46
C ALA A 143 -11.99 -32.21 12.68
N GLY A 144 -10.74 -32.67 12.55
CA GLY A 144 -9.75 -32.66 13.62
C GLY A 144 -9.40 -31.26 14.10
N CYS A 145 -9.35 -30.27 13.20
CA CYS A 145 -9.15 -28.87 13.55
C CYS A 145 -10.34 -28.26 14.31
N VAL A 146 -11.59 -28.58 13.94
CA VAL A 146 -12.77 -28.08 14.69
C VAL A 146 -12.84 -28.72 16.08
N ILE A 147 -12.56 -30.02 16.20
CA ILE A 147 -12.46 -30.70 17.51
C ILE A 147 -11.35 -30.08 18.36
N GLN A 148 -10.18 -29.78 17.76
CA GLN A 148 -9.05 -29.17 18.45
C GLN A 148 -9.32 -27.73 18.91
N ALA A 149 -10.08 -26.95 18.13
CA ALA A 149 -10.57 -25.63 18.52
C ALA A 149 -11.49 -25.72 19.76
N VAL A 150 -12.44 -26.65 19.73
CA VAL A 150 -13.32 -26.97 20.87
C VAL A 150 -12.53 -27.41 22.10
N GLN A 151 -11.57 -28.32 21.96
CA GLN A 151 -10.73 -28.79 23.06
C GLN A 151 -9.88 -27.66 23.67
N ALA A 152 -9.38 -26.72 22.85
CA ALA A 152 -8.65 -25.56 23.33
C ALA A 152 -9.53 -24.54 24.08
N VAL A 153 -10.78 -24.35 23.64
CA VAL A 153 -11.77 -23.49 24.34
C VAL A 153 -12.26 -24.13 25.65
N LEU A 154 -12.56 -25.43 25.65
CA LEU A 154 -13.07 -26.13 26.84
C LEU A 154 -12.02 -26.28 27.95
N SER A 155 -10.75 -26.40 27.59
CA SER A 155 -9.62 -26.42 28.53
C SER A 155 -9.15 -25.04 29.00
N GLY A 156 -9.69 -23.95 28.43
CA GLY A 156 -9.26 -22.58 28.73
C GLY A 156 -7.88 -22.21 28.18
N ALA A 157 -7.35 -22.96 27.21
CA ALA A 157 -6.12 -22.61 26.50
C ALA A 157 -6.30 -21.37 25.60
N VAL A 158 -7.53 -21.15 25.12
CA VAL A 158 -8.03 -19.90 24.51
C VAL A 158 -9.47 -19.66 24.99
N ARG A 159 -9.98 -18.42 24.91
CA ARG A 159 -11.37 -18.11 25.29
C ARG A 159 -12.39 -18.56 24.24
N ARG A 160 -12.01 -18.43 22.97
CA ARG A 160 -12.85 -18.56 21.76
C ARG A 160 -11.98 -18.83 20.55
N ALA A 161 -12.52 -19.38 19.46
CA ALA A 161 -11.69 -19.78 18.32
C ALA A 161 -12.38 -19.69 16.94
N MET A 162 -11.56 -19.67 15.88
CA MET A 162 -11.95 -19.86 14.48
C MET A 162 -11.11 -20.97 13.84
N ALA A 163 -11.76 -21.90 13.14
CA ALA A 163 -11.13 -22.95 12.35
C ALA A 163 -11.38 -22.71 10.86
N VAL A 164 -10.32 -22.30 10.13
CA VAL A 164 -10.34 -22.17 8.66
C VAL A 164 -10.08 -23.56 8.08
N VAL A 165 -11.15 -24.24 7.72
CA VAL A 165 -11.15 -25.65 7.29
C VAL A 165 -11.80 -25.84 5.93
N ARG A 166 -11.42 -26.91 5.24
CA ARG A 166 -12.16 -27.49 4.11
C ARG A 166 -11.73 -28.95 3.91
N PRO A 167 -12.57 -29.85 3.37
CA PRO A 167 -13.97 -29.63 2.96
C PRO A 167 -14.89 -29.23 4.13
N PRO A 168 -16.06 -28.62 3.83
CA PRO A 168 -17.11 -28.36 4.81
C PRO A 168 -17.69 -29.68 5.40
N GLY A 169 -18.61 -29.55 6.35
CA GLY A 169 -19.18 -30.67 7.09
C GLY A 169 -20.71 -30.67 7.25
N HIS A 170 -21.40 -29.53 7.32
CA HIS A 170 -22.79 -29.47 7.83
C HIS A 170 -23.84 -30.25 7.01
N HIS A 171 -23.59 -30.56 5.72
CA HIS A 171 -24.45 -31.42 4.89
C HIS A 171 -24.21 -32.93 5.07
N ALA A 172 -23.06 -33.36 5.61
CA ALA A 172 -22.74 -34.78 5.74
C ALA A 172 -23.65 -35.46 6.79
N VAL A 173 -24.40 -36.46 6.34
CA VAL A 173 -25.31 -37.28 7.18
C VAL A 173 -24.55 -38.47 7.79
N CYS A 174 -25.19 -39.23 8.67
CA CYS A 174 -24.56 -40.36 9.37
C CYS A 174 -23.90 -41.38 8.41
N GLU A 175 -24.56 -41.68 7.29
CA GLU A 175 -24.18 -42.77 6.37
C GLU A 175 -23.64 -42.30 5.00
N ARG A 176 -23.48 -40.98 4.76
CA ARG A 176 -23.18 -40.48 3.41
C ARG A 176 -22.58 -39.07 3.37
N ALA A 177 -21.62 -38.87 2.46
CA ALA A 177 -21.17 -37.55 2.01
C ALA A 177 -22.20 -36.91 1.06
N MET A 178 -22.33 -35.57 1.09
CA MET A 178 -23.14 -34.78 0.15
C MET A 178 -22.87 -33.28 0.34
N GLY A 179 -23.18 -32.46 -0.66
CA GLY A 179 -23.12 -30.99 -0.54
C GLY A 179 -21.71 -30.50 -0.17
N PHE A 180 -20.71 -30.97 -0.91
CA PHE A 180 -19.27 -30.77 -0.65
C PHE A 180 -18.75 -31.32 0.69
N CYS A 181 -19.61 -31.89 1.54
CA CYS A 181 -19.28 -32.34 2.90
C CYS A 181 -19.03 -33.85 2.96
N PHE A 182 -17.94 -34.26 3.63
CA PHE A 182 -17.54 -35.68 3.77
C PHE A 182 -17.70 -36.22 5.19
N PHE A 183 -17.31 -35.43 6.20
CA PHE A 183 -17.56 -35.68 7.62
C PHE A 183 -18.15 -34.42 8.25
N ASN A 184 -19.08 -34.58 9.18
CA ASN A 184 -19.76 -33.45 9.80
C ASN A 184 -18.90 -32.82 10.91
N ASN A 185 -18.06 -31.88 10.49
CA ASN A 185 -17.09 -31.17 11.32
C ASN A 185 -17.71 -30.66 12.65
N VAL A 186 -18.85 -29.95 12.58
CA VAL A 186 -19.50 -29.34 13.75
C VAL A 186 -20.22 -30.37 14.64
N ALA A 187 -20.91 -31.37 14.06
CA ALA A 187 -21.59 -32.41 14.84
C ALA A 187 -20.58 -33.32 15.56
N VAL A 188 -19.50 -33.72 14.89
CA VAL A 188 -18.40 -34.49 15.52
C VAL A 188 -17.79 -33.69 16.67
N ALA A 189 -17.48 -32.40 16.46
CA ALA A 189 -16.92 -31.55 17.51
C ALA A 189 -17.88 -31.35 18.69
N ALA A 190 -19.20 -31.21 18.46
CA ALA A 190 -20.21 -31.17 19.52
C ALA A 190 -20.29 -32.50 20.31
N ARG A 191 -20.18 -33.63 19.63
CA ARG A 191 -20.23 -34.96 20.27
C ARG A 191 -18.95 -35.33 21.01
N VAL A 192 -17.79 -34.78 20.62
CA VAL A 192 -16.57 -34.80 21.44
C VAL A 192 -16.66 -33.82 22.61
N ALA A 193 -17.25 -32.64 22.43
CA ALA A 193 -17.46 -31.67 23.53
C ALA A 193 -18.26 -32.27 24.69
N LEU A 194 -19.31 -33.04 24.40
CA LEU A 194 -20.13 -33.75 25.40
C LEU A 194 -19.39 -34.88 26.14
N GLN A 195 -18.18 -35.26 25.74
CA GLN A 195 -17.32 -36.16 26.52
C GLN A 195 -16.50 -35.42 27.59
N HIS A 196 -16.45 -34.09 27.54
CA HIS A 196 -15.77 -33.28 28.55
C HIS A 196 -16.65 -33.15 29.81
N PRO A 197 -16.16 -33.49 31.02
CA PRO A 197 -16.99 -33.57 32.23
C PRO A 197 -17.59 -32.23 32.68
N GLY A 198 -17.09 -31.11 32.15
CA GLY A 198 -17.63 -29.76 32.37
C GLY A 198 -18.67 -29.30 31.33
N VAL A 199 -19.14 -30.15 30.42
CA VAL A 199 -20.12 -29.82 29.37
C VAL A 199 -21.33 -30.74 29.50
N ARG A 200 -22.53 -30.16 29.43
CA ARG A 200 -23.83 -30.86 29.44
C ARG A 200 -24.76 -30.44 28.31
N ARG A 201 -24.57 -29.24 27.74
CA ARG A 201 -25.36 -28.67 26.65
C ARG A 201 -24.46 -27.95 25.66
N VAL A 202 -24.46 -28.40 24.42
CA VAL A 202 -23.82 -27.69 23.29
C VAL A 202 -24.90 -27.04 22.45
N ALA A 203 -24.67 -25.83 21.94
CA ALA A 203 -25.48 -25.25 20.87
C ALA A 203 -24.66 -25.20 19.58
N ILE A 204 -25.25 -25.64 18.46
CA ILE A 204 -24.73 -25.40 17.12
C ILE A 204 -25.64 -24.35 16.47
N VAL A 205 -25.06 -23.23 16.07
CA VAL A 205 -25.74 -22.19 15.28
C VAL A 205 -25.18 -22.21 13.88
N ASP A 206 -26.01 -22.56 12.92
CA ASP A 206 -25.69 -22.61 11.50
C ASP A 206 -26.27 -21.37 10.81
N TRP A 207 -25.38 -20.53 10.29
CA TRP A 207 -25.75 -19.34 9.51
C TRP A 207 -25.37 -19.46 8.03
N ASP A 208 -24.91 -20.65 7.60
CA ASP A 208 -24.76 -20.97 6.18
C ASP A 208 -26.10 -20.79 5.47
N VAL A 209 -26.05 -20.39 4.20
CA VAL A 209 -27.28 -20.14 3.44
C VAL A 209 -28.05 -21.42 3.13
N HIS A 210 -27.40 -22.59 3.21
CA HIS A 210 -28.00 -23.89 3.03
C HIS A 210 -28.39 -24.51 4.38
N HIS A 211 -29.47 -25.28 4.41
CA HIS A 211 -29.80 -26.06 5.61
C HIS A 211 -28.72 -27.12 5.84
N GLY A 212 -28.03 -27.06 6.99
CA GLY A 212 -27.14 -28.10 7.52
C GLY A 212 -27.86 -29.39 7.87
N ASN A 213 -28.45 -30.04 6.86
CA ASN A 213 -29.31 -31.21 6.99
C ASN A 213 -28.60 -32.42 7.60
N GLY A 214 -27.27 -32.51 7.44
CA GLY A 214 -26.46 -33.54 8.07
C GLY A 214 -26.33 -33.30 9.58
N THR A 215 -26.15 -32.05 9.96
CA THR A 215 -26.12 -31.62 11.36
C THR A 215 -27.46 -31.86 12.03
N GLN A 216 -28.58 -31.59 11.36
CA GLN A 216 -29.91 -31.96 11.83
C GLN A 216 -30.04 -33.49 11.94
N ASP A 217 -29.79 -34.26 10.87
CA ASP A 217 -29.94 -35.73 10.83
C ASP A 217 -29.20 -36.46 11.97
N ILE A 218 -27.95 -36.08 12.22
CA ILE A 218 -27.08 -36.70 13.23
C ILE A 218 -27.51 -36.35 14.67
N LEU A 219 -28.25 -35.26 14.88
CA LEU A 219 -28.48 -34.66 16.21
C LEU A 219 -29.95 -34.48 16.61
N GLU A 220 -30.91 -34.57 15.69
CA GLU A 220 -32.34 -34.29 15.91
C GLU A 220 -33.01 -35.11 17.03
N SER A 221 -32.38 -36.20 17.48
CA SER A 221 -32.85 -37.06 18.57
C SER A 221 -32.34 -36.63 19.96
N ARG A 222 -31.47 -35.62 20.04
CA ARG A 222 -30.73 -35.23 21.25
C ARG A 222 -31.29 -33.98 21.93
N ALA A 223 -31.26 -33.96 23.26
CA ALA A 223 -31.60 -32.79 24.09
C ALA A 223 -30.38 -32.09 24.72
N ASP A 224 -29.18 -32.67 24.56
CA ASP A 224 -27.89 -32.13 25.00
C ASP A 224 -27.10 -31.46 23.86
N VAL A 225 -27.66 -31.46 22.64
CA VAL A 225 -27.26 -30.58 21.55
C VAL A 225 -28.50 -29.86 21.01
N LEU A 226 -28.44 -28.53 20.95
CA LEU A 226 -29.41 -27.67 20.28
C LEU A 226 -28.87 -27.34 18.88
N THR A 227 -29.65 -27.58 17.84
CA THR A 227 -29.34 -27.18 16.46
C THR A 227 -30.25 -26.03 16.03
N LEU A 228 -29.64 -24.92 15.62
CA LEU A 228 -30.28 -23.71 15.08
C LEU A 228 -29.76 -23.49 13.67
N SER A 229 -30.61 -23.29 12.66
CA SER A 229 -30.17 -23.06 11.27
C SER A 229 -30.98 -21.96 10.56
N LEU A 230 -30.29 -21.01 9.90
CA LEU A 230 -30.87 -19.83 9.25
C LEU A 230 -30.58 -19.78 7.75
N HIS A 231 -31.39 -20.49 6.96
CA HIS A 231 -31.07 -20.89 5.59
C HIS A 231 -32.17 -20.52 4.56
N ARG A 232 -31.82 -20.40 3.28
CA ARG A 232 -32.78 -20.28 2.16
C ARG A 232 -33.57 -21.58 1.98
N TYR A 233 -34.86 -21.47 1.69
CA TYR A 233 -35.78 -22.61 1.67
C TYR A 233 -36.85 -22.50 0.58
N GLY A 234 -37.33 -23.66 0.11
CA GLY A 234 -38.37 -23.75 -0.92
C GLY A 234 -37.88 -23.41 -2.33
N ARG A 235 -38.80 -23.36 -3.30
CA ARG A 235 -38.54 -23.10 -4.74
C ARG A 235 -37.46 -23.98 -5.41
N GLY A 236 -37.07 -25.09 -4.78
CA GLY A 236 -36.00 -25.97 -5.27
C GLY A 236 -34.60 -25.61 -4.77
N PHE A 237 -34.46 -24.67 -3.83
CA PHE A 237 -33.18 -24.35 -3.19
C PHE A 237 -32.62 -25.58 -2.43
N TYR A 238 -31.33 -25.85 -2.58
CA TYR A 238 -30.65 -27.00 -1.99
C TYR A 238 -30.55 -26.86 -0.45
N PRO A 239 -30.74 -27.93 0.34
CA PRO A 239 -31.05 -29.32 0.00
C PRO A 239 -32.55 -29.65 -0.02
N GLY A 240 -33.44 -28.65 0.04
CA GLY A 240 -34.91 -28.84 0.04
C GLY A 240 -35.53 -29.32 1.36
N THR A 241 -34.73 -29.52 2.41
CA THR A 241 -35.17 -29.81 3.79
C THR A 241 -35.02 -28.57 4.67
N GLY A 242 -35.45 -28.63 5.95
CA GLY A 242 -35.30 -27.50 6.88
C GLY A 242 -36.58 -26.71 7.15
N ALA A 243 -37.76 -27.31 6.97
CA ALA A 243 -39.01 -26.65 7.27
C ALA A 243 -39.08 -26.24 8.77
N ALA A 244 -39.72 -25.11 9.07
CA ALA A 244 -39.87 -24.61 10.44
C ALA A 244 -40.56 -25.61 11.40
N ALA A 245 -41.35 -26.54 10.86
CA ALA A 245 -42.04 -27.61 11.59
C ALA A 245 -41.14 -28.81 11.96
N GLU A 246 -39.90 -28.88 11.45
CA GLU A 246 -38.91 -29.93 11.76
C GLU A 246 -38.26 -29.67 13.13
N VAL A 247 -39.05 -29.78 14.20
CA VAL A 247 -38.63 -29.46 15.59
C VAL A 247 -37.81 -30.55 16.29
N GLY A 248 -37.22 -31.49 15.56
CA GLY A 248 -36.52 -32.65 16.13
C GLY A 248 -37.46 -33.77 16.62
N ARG A 249 -36.88 -34.88 17.08
CA ARG A 249 -37.55 -36.17 17.32
C ARG A 249 -37.22 -36.76 18.69
N GLY A 250 -38.12 -37.56 19.24
CA GLY A 250 -37.89 -38.27 20.52
C GLY A 250 -37.51 -37.29 21.65
N PRO A 251 -36.43 -37.55 22.42
CA PRO A 251 -35.93 -36.62 23.44
C PRO A 251 -35.53 -35.24 22.89
N GLY A 252 -35.01 -35.18 21.66
CA GLY A 252 -34.60 -33.93 21.00
C GLY A 252 -35.73 -33.08 20.43
N ARG A 253 -37.00 -33.42 20.69
CA ARG A 253 -38.14 -32.62 20.26
C ARG A 253 -38.17 -31.26 20.99
N GLY A 254 -37.97 -30.19 20.23
CA GLY A 254 -37.77 -28.81 20.66
C GLY A 254 -36.34 -28.32 20.44
N PHE A 255 -35.36 -29.22 20.35
CA PHE A 255 -33.94 -28.90 20.27
C PHE A 255 -33.40 -28.81 18.83
N ASN A 256 -34.29 -28.85 17.82
CA ASN A 256 -33.98 -28.43 16.46
C ASN A 256 -34.84 -27.22 16.07
N VAL A 257 -34.22 -26.18 15.54
CA VAL A 257 -34.83 -24.87 15.28
C VAL A 257 -34.40 -24.33 13.91
N ASN A 258 -35.26 -24.54 12.92
CA ASN A 258 -35.05 -24.04 11.57
C ASN A 258 -35.72 -22.67 11.37
N VAL A 259 -34.99 -21.75 10.73
CA VAL A 259 -35.45 -20.44 10.27
C VAL A 259 -35.40 -20.39 8.73
N PRO A 260 -36.37 -20.99 8.03
CA PRO A 260 -36.37 -21.09 6.57
C PRO A 260 -36.74 -19.76 5.90
N TRP A 261 -35.84 -19.23 5.06
CA TRP A 261 -36.06 -18.04 4.23
C TRP A 261 -36.68 -18.40 2.86
N THR A 262 -38.00 -18.27 2.75
CA THR A 262 -38.75 -18.57 1.50
C THR A 262 -38.68 -17.47 0.43
N ALA A 263 -37.92 -16.41 0.69
CA ALA A 263 -37.67 -15.30 -0.22
C ALA A 263 -36.14 -15.09 -0.38
N PRO A 264 -35.69 -14.60 -1.55
CA PRO A 264 -34.31 -14.19 -1.79
C PRO A 264 -33.97 -12.90 -1.03
N ASP A 265 -32.74 -12.42 -1.19
CA ASP A 265 -32.34 -11.05 -0.81
C ASP A 265 -32.65 -10.75 0.67
N ARG A 266 -32.28 -11.69 1.55
CA ARG A 266 -32.25 -11.46 3.00
C ARG A 266 -31.00 -10.64 3.33
N LYS A 267 -31.16 -9.65 4.19
CA LYS A 267 -30.11 -8.69 4.58
C LYS A 267 -29.82 -8.81 6.07
N ASP A 268 -28.82 -8.05 6.53
CA ASP A 268 -28.45 -7.94 7.94
C ASP A 268 -29.67 -7.69 8.87
N VAL A 269 -30.62 -6.84 8.47
CA VAL A 269 -31.86 -6.56 9.24
C VAL A 269 -32.72 -7.80 9.48
N ASP A 270 -32.76 -8.74 8.53
CA ASP A 270 -33.60 -9.94 8.60
C ASP A 270 -33.00 -10.97 9.56
N TYR A 271 -31.67 -11.10 9.55
CA TYR A 271 -30.94 -11.91 10.52
C TYR A 271 -30.94 -11.27 11.91
N VAL A 272 -30.91 -9.93 12.04
CA VAL A 272 -31.14 -9.25 13.33
C VAL A 272 -32.54 -9.55 13.89
N ALA A 273 -33.57 -9.55 13.04
CA ALA A 273 -34.93 -9.93 13.45
C ALA A 273 -35.00 -11.40 13.90
N ALA A 274 -34.37 -12.34 13.16
CA ALA A 274 -34.30 -13.75 13.55
C ALA A 274 -33.56 -13.95 14.88
N PHE A 275 -32.45 -13.26 15.08
CA PHE A 275 -31.69 -13.33 16.33
C PHE A 275 -32.48 -12.80 17.51
N SER A 276 -33.12 -11.64 17.35
CA SER A 276 -33.90 -10.99 18.42
C SER A 276 -35.14 -11.77 18.83
N LEU A 277 -35.84 -12.41 17.86
CA LEU A 277 -37.13 -13.07 18.09
C LEU A 277 -37.04 -14.59 18.31
N VAL A 278 -35.92 -15.22 17.92
CA VAL A 278 -35.76 -16.69 17.97
C VAL A 278 -34.40 -17.10 18.54
N VAL A 279 -33.28 -16.73 17.90
CA VAL A 279 -31.96 -17.31 18.25
C VAL A 279 -31.53 -16.95 19.68
N GLU A 280 -31.55 -15.67 20.06
CA GLU A 280 -31.15 -15.23 21.40
C GLU A 280 -32.10 -15.73 22.50
N PRO A 281 -33.46 -15.64 22.37
CA PRO A 281 -34.37 -16.23 23.35
C PRO A 281 -34.20 -17.75 23.54
N VAL A 282 -34.00 -18.52 22.46
CA VAL A 282 -33.76 -19.96 22.54
C VAL A 282 -32.43 -20.26 23.22
N LEU A 283 -31.33 -19.59 22.83
CA LEU A 283 -30.02 -19.76 23.47
C LEU A 283 -30.03 -19.35 24.95
N GLN A 284 -30.78 -18.31 25.31
CA GLN A 284 -30.93 -17.84 26.69
C GLN A 284 -31.69 -18.85 27.55
N ALA A 285 -32.72 -19.49 27.01
CA ALA A 285 -33.50 -20.52 27.71
C ALA A 285 -32.78 -21.87 27.79
N TYR A 286 -32.02 -22.23 26.75
CA TYR A 286 -31.22 -23.45 26.70
C TYR A 286 -29.93 -23.35 27.53
N ALA A 287 -29.37 -22.15 27.68
CA ALA A 287 -28.16 -21.85 28.45
C ALA A 287 -26.99 -22.83 28.15
N PRO A 288 -26.42 -22.82 26.93
CA PRO A 288 -25.37 -23.76 26.54
C PRO A 288 -24.05 -23.54 27.32
N ASP A 289 -23.30 -24.62 27.51
CA ASP A 289 -21.94 -24.59 28.11
C ASP A 289 -20.84 -24.34 27.04
N LEU A 290 -21.20 -24.45 25.75
CA LEU A 290 -20.37 -24.19 24.56
C LEU A 290 -21.28 -23.81 23.37
N VAL A 291 -20.89 -22.80 22.59
CA VAL A 291 -21.48 -22.51 21.27
C VAL A 291 -20.48 -22.88 20.17
N ILE A 292 -20.93 -23.68 19.20
CA ILE A 292 -20.25 -23.95 17.93
C ILE A 292 -21.04 -23.24 16.83
N VAL A 293 -20.34 -22.64 15.87
CA VAL A 293 -20.95 -21.96 14.72
C VAL A 293 -20.53 -22.66 13.45
N ALA A 294 -21.51 -23.19 12.72
CA ALA A 294 -21.35 -23.57 11.32
C ALA A 294 -21.33 -22.25 10.51
N ALA A 295 -20.12 -21.82 10.19
CA ALA A 295 -19.84 -20.48 9.70
C ALA A 295 -19.66 -20.50 8.18
N GLY A 296 -20.77 -20.69 7.47
CA GLY A 296 -20.87 -20.37 6.04
C GLY A 296 -20.82 -18.87 5.80
N PHE A 297 -20.43 -18.47 4.59
CA PHE A 297 -20.38 -17.06 4.17
C PHE A 297 -21.01 -16.83 2.79
N ASP A 298 -21.88 -17.73 2.35
CA ASP A 298 -22.61 -17.69 1.08
C ASP A 298 -23.94 -16.92 1.16
N ALA A 299 -24.47 -16.64 2.35
CA ALA A 299 -25.55 -15.67 2.50
C ALA A 299 -25.06 -14.21 2.32
N ALA A 300 -23.77 -14.01 2.03
CA ALA A 300 -23.14 -12.70 1.90
C ALA A 300 -23.40 -12.03 0.53
N ASP A 301 -23.45 -10.70 0.54
CA ASP A 301 -23.69 -9.89 -0.65
C ASP A 301 -22.62 -10.12 -1.74
N GLY A 302 -23.07 -10.55 -2.91
CA GLY A 302 -22.20 -10.91 -4.04
C GLY A 302 -21.64 -12.34 -4.03
N ASP A 303 -22.13 -13.25 -3.18
CA ASP A 303 -21.89 -14.68 -3.35
C ASP A 303 -22.70 -15.27 -4.53
N PRO A 304 -22.12 -16.16 -5.36
CA PRO A 304 -22.82 -16.72 -6.53
C PRO A 304 -23.89 -17.78 -6.21
N VAL A 305 -24.03 -18.26 -4.96
CA VAL A 305 -24.94 -19.37 -4.62
C VAL A 305 -26.10 -18.93 -3.72
N GLY A 306 -25.85 -18.12 -2.68
CA GLY A 306 -26.81 -17.93 -1.60
C GLY A 306 -28.02 -17.03 -1.88
N ASP A 307 -27.97 -16.15 -2.89
CA ASP A 307 -29.11 -15.30 -3.28
C ASP A 307 -29.67 -14.49 -2.07
N CYS A 308 -28.72 -13.89 -1.34
CA CYS A 308 -28.86 -13.06 -0.12
C CYS A 308 -27.82 -11.93 -0.14
N SER A 309 -28.00 -10.93 0.73
CA SER A 309 -27.16 -9.73 0.82
C SER A 309 -26.79 -9.37 2.27
N LEU A 310 -26.15 -10.30 2.99
CA LEU A 310 -25.51 -10.01 4.28
C LEU A 310 -24.18 -9.30 4.08
N THR A 311 -23.89 -8.29 4.90
CA THR A 311 -22.59 -7.62 4.88
C THR A 311 -21.62 -8.30 5.85
N PRO A 312 -20.29 -8.07 5.71
CA PRO A 312 -19.33 -8.39 6.77
C PRO A 312 -19.71 -7.81 8.14
N GLY A 313 -20.49 -6.72 8.19
CA GLY A 313 -21.02 -6.14 9.42
C GLY A 313 -22.08 -7.00 10.11
N GLY A 314 -22.99 -7.61 9.34
CA GLY A 314 -23.97 -8.57 9.84
C GLY A 314 -23.31 -9.81 10.46
N TYR A 315 -22.33 -10.41 9.78
CA TYR A 315 -21.56 -11.54 10.32
C TYR A 315 -20.77 -11.16 11.59
N GLY A 316 -20.18 -9.96 11.63
CA GLY A 316 -19.57 -9.41 12.84
C GLY A 316 -20.58 -9.27 13.99
N TRP A 317 -21.79 -8.76 13.71
CA TRP A 317 -22.84 -8.63 14.72
C TRP A 317 -23.33 -9.97 15.25
N MET A 318 -23.63 -10.93 14.38
CA MET A 318 -24.02 -12.28 14.80
C MET A 318 -22.95 -12.90 15.72
N THR A 319 -21.67 -12.67 15.41
CA THR A 319 -20.56 -13.06 16.29
C THR A 319 -20.64 -12.34 17.66
N GLU A 320 -20.90 -11.03 17.72
CA GLU A 320 -21.09 -10.28 18.98
C GLU A 320 -22.26 -10.83 19.82
N ARG A 321 -23.38 -11.20 19.18
CA ARG A 321 -24.55 -11.74 19.89
C ARG A 321 -24.25 -13.11 20.50
N LEU A 322 -23.62 -14.01 19.73
CA LEU A 322 -23.29 -15.35 20.21
C LEU A 322 -22.26 -15.37 21.35
N LEU A 323 -21.36 -14.37 21.40
CA LEU A 323 -20.37 -14.20 22.48
C LEU A 323 -20.99 -13.92 23.87
N ARG A 324 -22.29 -13.63 23.95
CA ARG A 324 -23.02 -13.42 25.22
C ARG A 324 -23.36 -14.74 25.93
N PHE A 325 -23.39 -15.85 25.20
CA PHE A 325 -23.73 -17.19 25.73
C PHE A 325 -22.46 -17.99 26.08
N ALA A 326 -22.62 -19.08 26.85
CA ALA A 326 -21.52 -19.96 27.27
C ALA A 326 -20.30 -19.26 27.93
N GLY A 327 -20.48 -18.05 28.50
CA GLY A 327 -19.38 -17.22 29.04
C GLY A 327 -18.43 -16.64 27.99
N GLY A 328 -18.81 -16.67 26.71
CA GLY A 328 -17.98 -16.33 25.56
C GLY A 328 -17.22 -17.52 24.94
N LYS A 329 -17.49 -18.76 25.37
CA LYS A 329 -16.96 -19.99 24.76
C LYS A 329 -17.63 -20.24 23.40
N VAL A 330 -17.08 -19.63 22.36
CA VAL A 330 -17.57 -19.70 20.99
C VAL A 330 -16.48 -20.24 20.06
N VAL A 331 -16.83 -21.21 19.21
CA VAL A 331 -15.96 -21.75 18.15
C VAL A 331 -16.65 -21.60 16.80
N LEU A 332 -16.06 -20.87 15.87
CA LEU A 332 -16.50 -20.82 14.46
C LEU A 332 -15.74 -21.86 13.64
N ALA A 333 -16.44 -22.55 12.74
CA ALA A 333 -15.88 -23.49 11.77
C ALA A 333 -16.35 -23.13 10.36
N LEU A 334 -15.43 -23.00 9.40
CA LEU A 334 -15.77 -22.65 8.02
C LEU A 334 -16.60 -23.74 7.33
N GLU A 335 -17.78 -23.37 6.82
CA GLU A 335 -18.66 -24.21 6.00
C GLU A 335 -18.65 -23.71 4.54
N GLY A 336 -19.76 -23.16 4.02
CA GLY A 336 -19.91 -22.58 2.67
C GLY A 336 -19.36 -21.16 2.49
N GLY A 337 -19.84 -20.46 1.45
CA GLY A 337 -19.27 -19.18 0.97
C GLY A 337 -18.22 -19.37 -0.12
N TYR A 338 -18.49 -18.86 -1.32
CA TYR A 338 -17.82 -19.24 -2.59
C TYR A 338 -17.24 -18.05 -3.35
N ASN A 339 -17.80 -16.83 -3.19
CA ASN A 339 -17.06 -15.61 -3.51
C ASN A 339 -15.90 -15.46 -2.52
N THR A 340 -14.68 -15.83 -2.94
CA THR A 340 -13.51 -15.93 -2.06
C THR A 340 -13.11 -14.59 -1.42
N GLY A 341 -13.35 -13.46 -2.09
CA GLY A 341 -13.09 -12.12 -1.56
C GLY A 341 -14.08 -11.72 -0.48
N VAL A 342 -15.38 -11.88 -0.74
CA VAL A 342 -16.46 -11.57 0.22
C VAL A 342 -16.41 -12.51 1.41
N THR A 343 -16.21 -13.81 1.18
CA THR A 343 -16.02 -14.86 2.20
C THR A 343 -14.86 -14.50 3.14
N ALA A 344 -13.71 -14.10 2.59
CA ALA A 344 -12.57 -13.66 3.39
C ALA A 344 -12.86 -12.37 4.19
N ALA A 345 -13.60 -11.42 3.62
CA ALA A 345 -13.97 -10.18 4.30
C ALA A 345 -14.93 -10.42 5.48
N CYS A 346 -15.94 -11.27 5.29
CA CYS A 346 -16.91 -11.65 6.33
C CYS A 346 -16.22 -12.41 7.46
N ALA A 347 -15.42 -13.44 7.15
CA ALA A 347 -14.65 -14.16 8.15
C ALA A 347 -13.66 -13.26 8.91
N ALA A 348 -13.06 -12.25 8.24
CA ALA A 348 -12.19 -11.27 8.88
C ALA A 348 -12.95 -10.28 9.78
N ALA A 349 -14.26 -10.06 9.58
CA ALA A 349 -15.11 -9.32 10.50
C ALA A 349 -15.49 -10.17 11.73
N CYS A 350 -15.76 -11.47 11.53
CA CYS A 350 -15.93 -12.42 12.64
C CYS A 350 -14.67 -12.50 13.50
N VAL A 351 -13.48 -12.70 12.92
CA VAL A 351 -12.21 -12.79 13.68
C VAL A 351 -11.88 -11.48 14.39
N ARG A 352 -12.18 -10.31 13.81
CA ARG A 352 -12.09 -9.02 14.53
C ARG A 352 -13.03 -8.97 15.73
N THR A 353 -14.28 -9.39 15.58
CA THR A 353 -15.25 -9.46 16.69
C THR A 353 -14.82 -10.48 17.77
N LEU A 354 -14.24 -11.61 17.38
CA LEU A 354 -13.63 -12.56 18.31
C LEU A 354 -12.42 -11.96 19.04
N LEU A 355 -11.66 -11.04 18.45
CA LEU A 355 -10.56 -10.35 19.13
C LEU A 355 -11.03 -9.17 20.00
N GLU A 356 -12.05 -8.43 19.55
CA GLU A 356 -12.47 -7.14 20.13
C GLU A 356 -13.68 -7.24 21.08
N GLY A 357 -14.41 -8.36 21.08
CA GLY A 357 -15.59 -8.57 21.93
C GLY A 357 -16.88 -7.88 21.46
N ALA A 358 -16.78 -6.97 20.49
CA ALA A 358 -17.91 -6.29 19.85
C ALA A 358 -17.62 -6.10 18.35
N SER A 359 -18.68 -5.93 17.55
CA SER A 359 -18.55 -5.68 16.11
C SER A 359 -18.08 -4.24 15.87
N THR A 360 -17.00 -4.09 15.10
CA THR A 360 -16.41 -2.77 14.74
C THR A 360 -16.84 -2.26 13.36
N ALA A 361 -17.77 -2.95 12.69
CA ALA A 361 -18.29 -2.61 11.38
C ALA A 361 -19.62 -1.83 11.45
N PRO A 362 -19.85 -0.84 10.56
CA PRO A 362 -21.18 -0.25 10.39
C PRO A 362 -22.13 -1.32 9.84
N LEU A 363 -23.33 -1.39 10.40
CA LEU A 363 -23.95 -2.69 10.62
C LEU A 363 -25.25 -2.91 9.87
N LEU A 364 -25.94 -1.83 9.47
CA LEU A 364 -27.23 -1.87 8.80
C LEU A 364 -27.35 -0.70 7.82
N PRO A 365 -27.72 -0.92 6.54
CA PRO A 365 -28.37 0.10 5.72
C PRO A 365 -29.68 0.57 6.38
N ASP A 366 -30.25 1.72 5.99
CA ASP A 366 -31.51 2.20 6.58
C ASP A 366 -32.76 1.53 5.96
N THR A 367 -32.84 0.22 6.13
CA THR A 367 -33.95 -0.65 5.69
C THR A 367 -34.77 -1.15 6.87
N GLN A 368 -35.92 -1.77 6.64
CA GLN A 368 -36.62 -2.56 7.66
C GLN A 368 -36.72 -4.02 7.19
N PRO A 369 -36.81 -5.00 8.12
CA PRO A 369 -37.14 -6.37 7.77
C PRO A 369 -38.45 -6.43 6.98
N ASP A 370 -38.46 -7.15 5.86
CA ASP A 370 -39.60 -7.07 4.93
C ASP A 370 -40.81 -7.94 5.36
N THR A 371 -41.90 -7.82 4.61
CA THR A 371 -43.15 -8.57 4.86
C THR A 371 -43.00 -10.08 4.68
N ALA A 372 -41.99 -10.57 3.94
CA ALA A 372 -41.68 -12.00 3.90
C ALA A 372 -40.96 -12.41 5.19
N THR A 373 -39.90 -11.72 5.60
CA THR A 373 -39.22 -11.96 6.89
C THR A 373 -40.20 -11.97 8.05
N LYS A 374 -41.15 -11.02 8.10
CA LYS A 374 -42.19 -11.01 9.14
C LYS A 374 -43.02 -12.29 9.16
N ARG A 375 -43.52 -12.76 8.01
CA ARG A 375 -44.33 -13.99 7.90
C ARG A 375 -43.53 -15.25 8.23
N ASN A 376 -42.28 -15.32 7.77
CA ASN A 376 -41.39 -16.44 8.03
C ASN A 376 -41.06 -16.53 9.53
N LEU A 377 -40.70 -15.41 10.17
CA LEU A 377 -40.45 -15.36 11.60
C LEU A 377 -41.72 -15.53 12.43
N GLU A 378 -42.89 -15.10 11.95
CA GLU A 378 -44.18 -15.45 12.58
C GLU A 378 -44.36 -16.97 12.62
N GLN A 379 -44.21 -17.68 11.49
CA GLN A 379 -44.36 -19.13 11.44
C GLN A 379 -43.36 -19.86 12.37
N VAL A 380 -42.09 -19.44 12.36
CA VAL A 380 -41.06 -20.00 13.24
C VAL A 380 -41.40 -19.74 14.72
N TYR A 381 -41.75 -18.49 15.07
CA TYR A 381 -42.14 -18.10 16.42
C TYR A 381 -43.35 -18.90 16.91
N MET A 382 -44.41 -19.06 16.08
CA MET A 382 -45.59 -19.85 16.42
C MET A 382 -45.26 -21.33 16.67
N THR A 383 -44.29 -21.88 15.95
CA THR A 383 -43.85 -23.28 16.12
C THR A 383 -42.98 -23.43 17.37
N GLN A 384 -42.03 -22.52 17.57
CA GLN A 384 -41.00 -22.65 18.61
C GLN A 384 -41.46 -22.20 20.00
N ARG A 385 -42.48 -21.32 20.11
CA ARG A 385 -43.12 -20.98 21.39
C ARG A 385 -43.88 -22.14 22.06
N ALA A 386 -44.03 -23.28 21.38
CA ALA A 386 -44.49 -24.54 21.99
C ALA A 386 -43.38 -25.27 22.76
N HIS A 387 -42.13 -24.84 22.62
CA HIS A 387 -40.94 -25.45 23.19
C HIS A 387 -40.09 -24.46 24.03
N TRP A 388 -40.09 -23.17 23.67
CA TRP A 388 -39.20 -22.15 24.24
C TRP A 388 -39.94 -20.88 24.69
N PRO A 389 -39.51 -20.21 25.77
CA PRO A 389 -40.07 -18.94 26.21
C PRO A 389 -39.52 -17.77 25.37
N LEU A 390 -40.07 -17.59 24.16
CA LEU A 390 -39.57 -16.60 23.20
C LEU A 390 -39.86 -15.13 23.56
N CYS A 391 -40.76 -14.87 24.52
CA CYS A 391 -41.05 -13.53 25.02
C CYS A 391 -40.51 -13.31 26.44
N CYS A 392 -39.87 -12.16 26.64
CA CYS A 392 -39.53 -11.60 27.95
C CYS A 392 -40.77 -11.34 28.84
N ALA A 393 -41.93 -11.12 28.21
CA ALA A 393 -43.22 -10.81 28.85
C ALA A 393 -43.89 -12.03 29.53
N ALA A 394 -43.21 -12.62 30.51
CA ALA A 394 -43.86 -13.51 31.46
C ALA A 394 -45.00 -12.76 32.20
N GLN A 395 -46.08 -13.49 32.54
CA GLN A 395 -47.15 -13.04 33.45
C GLN A 395 -48.06 -11.90 32.93
N ARG A 396 -48.60 -12.01 31.71
CA ARG A 396 -49.83 -11.28 31.31
C ARG A 396 -50.95 -12.25 30.89
N PRO A 397 -52.24 -11.92 31.14
CA PRO A 397 -53.36 -12.81 30.85
C PRO A 397 -53.56 -13.00 29.34
N ALA A 398 -54.10 -14.17 28.97
CA ALA A 398 -54.12 -14.72 27.60
C ALA A 398 -54.49 -13.70 26.51
N ARG A 399 -53.49 -13.33 25.71
CA ARG A 399 -53.66 -12.70 24.40
C ARG A 399 -53.76 -13.78 23.32
N SER A 400 -54.13 -13.40 22.10
CA SER A 400 -54.00 -14.31 20.95
C SER A 400 -52.53 -14.42 20.55
N LEU A 401 -52.13 -15.59 20.04
CA LEU A 401 -50.72 -15.90 19.75
C LEU A 401 -50.10 -14.88 18.77
N ALA A 402 -50.86 -14.49 17.75
CA ALA A 402 -50.49 -13.45 16.78
C ALA A 402 -50.30 -12.06 17.41
N ALA A 403 -51.02 -11.72 18.49
CA ALA A 403 -50.82 -10.46 19.21
C ALA A 403 -49.57 -10.46 20.09
N GLU A 404 -49.15 -11.62 20.61
CA GLU A 404 -47.84 -11.78 21.27
C GLU A 404 -46.70 -11.59 20.27
N PHE A 405 -46.79 -12.22 19.08
CA PHE A 405 -45.80 -12.03 18.02
C PHE A 405 -45.77 -10.58 17.52
N GLU A 406 -46.91 -9.91 17.35
CA GLU A 406 -46.93 -8.51 16.93
C GLU A 406 -46.30 -7.60 18.01
N GLU A 407 -46.56 -7.82 19.30
CA GLU A 407 -45.92 -7.08 20.39
C GLU A 407 -44.39 -7.27 20.39
N ALA A 408 -43.92 -8.52 20.27
CA ALA A 408 -42.49 -8.83 20.14
C ALA A 408 -41.86 -8.25 18.86
N TRP A 409 -42.57 -8.27 17.73
CA TRP A 409 -42.14 -7.69 16.46
C TRP A 409 -41.97 -6.17 16.58
N GLN A 410 -42.91 -5.48 17.21
CA GLN A 410 -42.80 -4.04 17.44
C GLN A 410 -41.66 -3.72 18.43
N GLU A 411 -41.50 -4.50 19.51
CA GLU A 411 -40.37 -4.36 20.44
C GLU A 411 -39.01 -4.54 19.74
N MET A 412 -38.90 -5.56 18.87
CA MET A 412 -37.72 -5.79 18.02
C MET A 412 -37.44 -4.59 17.10
N LEU A 413 -38.45 -4.00 16.46
CA LEU A 413 -38.25 -2.80 15.63
C LEU A 413 -37.80 -1.58 16.43
N HIS A 414 -38.29 -1.39 17.66
CA HIS A 414 -37.83 -0.31 18.54
C HIS A 414 -36.37 -0.55 18.98
N HIS A 415 -36.00 -1.79 19.30
CA HIS A 415 -34.61 -2.15 19.60
C HIS A 415 -33.68 -2.02 18.39
N LEU A 416 -34.13 -2.37 17.18
CA LEU A 416 -33.41 -2.17 15.92
C LEU A 416 -33.10 -0.67 15.68
N ALA A 417 -34.09 0.19 15.90
CA ALA A 417 -33.92 1.64 15.77
C ALA A 417 -32.97 2.22 16.84
N ALA A 418 -33.08 1.76 18.09
CA ALA A 418 -32.19 2.16 19.17
C ALA A 418 -30.74 1.65 18.95
N GLU A 419 -30.57 0.43 18.42
CA GLU A 419 -29.27 -0.15 18.08
C GLU A 419 -28.67 0.54 16.85
N ARG A 420 -29.45 0.96 15.84
CA ARG A 420 -28.98 1.90 14.80
C ARG A 420 -28.48 3.21 15.40
N ALA A 421 -29.26 3.86 16.27
CA ALA A 421 -28.88 5.12 16.88
C ALA A 421 -27.62 4.99 17.78
N ARG A 422 -27.43 3.84 18.43
CA ARG A 422 -26.18 3.48 19.13
C ARG A 422 -25.02 3.37 18.13
N LEU A 423 -25.19 2.56 17.09
CA LEU A 423 -24.12 2.18 16.17
C LEU A 423 -23.72 3.31 15.22
N GLY A 424 -24.61 4.23 14.86
CA GLY A 424 -24.27 5.44 14.10
C GLY A 424 -23.20 6.29 14.81
N ARG A 425 -23.39 6.52 16.12
CA ARG A 425 -22.41 7.22 16.97
C ARG A 425 -21.07 6.45 17.07
N PHE A 426 -21.12 5.11 17.13
CA PHE A 426 -19.90 4.29 17.10
C PHE A 426 -19.22 4.26 15.72
N ALA A 427 -19.97 4.34 14.62
CA ALA A 427 -19.43 4.40 13.26
C ALA A 427 -18.71 5.74 13.01
N GLU A 428 -19.24 6.84 13.55
CA GLU A 428 -18.60 8.16 13.58
C GLU A 428 -17.30 8.12 14.40
N VAL A 429 -17.32 7.61 15.64
CA VAL A 429 -16.10 7.41 16.46
C VAL A 429 -15.09 6.48 15.79
N ALA A 430 -15.53 5.43 15.09
CA ALA A 430 -14.66 4.55 14.32
C ALA A 430 -14.09 5.22 13.07
N ALA A 431 -14.84 6.11 12.42
CA ALA A 431 -14.33 6.93 11.31
C ALA A 431 -13.29 7.95 11.80
N LEU A 432 -13.53 8.60 12.95
CA LEU A 432 -12.55 9.47 13.60
C LEU A 432 -11.27 8.70 13.98
N ARG A 433 -11.40 7.49 14.56
CA ARG A 433 -10.24 6.62 14.85
C ARG A 433 -9.47 6.18 13.60
N ARG A 434 -10.16 5.87 12.49
CA ARG A 434 -9.50 5.57 11.20
C ARG A 434 -8.78 6.79 10.62
N ARG A 435 -9.36 7.99 10.72
CA ARG A 435 -8.72 9.25 10.31
C ARG A 435 -7.50 9.58 11.18
N LEU A 436 -7.56 9.31 12.49
CA LEU A 436 -6.44 9.44 13.40
C LEU A 436 -5.29 8.47 13.04
N ALA A 437 -5.58 7.18 12.88
CA ALA A 437 -4.56 6.18 12.53
C ALA A 437 -3.88 6.48 11.18
N ALA A 438 -4.66 6.92 10.17
CA ALA A 438 -4.10 7.36 8.88
C ALA A 438 -3.24 8.63 9.01
N ALA A 439 -3.56 9.54 9.94
CA ALA A 439 -2.74 10.71 10.23
C ALA A 439 -1.44 10.34 11.00
N GLU A 440 -1.51 9.36 11.91
CA GLU A 440 -0.33 8.81 12.60
C GLU A 440 0.63 8.12 11.61
N GLU A 441 0.10 7.33 10.67
CA GLU A 441 0.88 6.70 9.60
C GLU A 441 1.50 7.73 8.64
N ALA A 442 0.73 8.74 8.21
CA ALA A 442 1.24 9.83 7.38
C ALA A 442 2.34 10.65 8.10
N LEU A 443 2.19 10.88 9.42
CA LEU A 443 3.21 11.53 10.23
C LEU A 443 4.49 10.69 10.37
N ALA A 444 4.35 9.36 10.50
CA ALA A 444 5.49 8.44 10.52
C ALA A 444 6.23 8.42 9.17
N ALA A 445 5.51 8.41 8.04
CA ALA A 445 6.09 8.51 6.70
C ALA A 445 6.82 9.85 6.49
N ALA A 446 6.22 10.98 6.90
CA ALA A 446 6.85 12.29 6.84
C ALA A 446 8.13 12.37 7.71
N ALA A 447 8.12 11.75 8.90
CA ALA A 447 9.29 11.65 9.76
C ALA A 447 10.43 10.82 9.13
N ALA A 448 10.11 9.74 8.42
CA ALA A 448 11.09 8.94 7.68
C ALA A 448 11.72 9.74 6.53
N GLN A 449 10.91 10.42 5.71
CA GLN A 449 11.39 11.30 4.63
C GLN A 449 12.28 12.44 5.17
N ALA A 450 11.91 13.05 6.31
CA ALA A 450 12.72 14.07 6.97
C ALA A 450 14.07 13.53 7.46
N ALA A 451 14.11 12.29 7.97
CA ALA A 451 15.35 11.62 8.38
C ALA A 451 16.27 11.29 7.20
N GLU A 452 15.71 10.84 6.08
CA GLU A 452 16.45 10.61 4.82
C GLU A 452 17.02 11.92 4.26
N MET A 453 16.21 12.97 4.17
CA MET A 453 16.69 14.31 3.76
C MET A 453 17.77 14.87 4.70
N ALA A 454 17.70 14.56 6.01
CA ALA A 454 18.77 14.90 6.95
C ALA A 454 20.05 14.06 6.72
N ALA A 455 19.94 12.79 6.30
CA ALA A 455 21.08 11.96 5.94
C ALA A 455 21.76 12.45 4.64
N LEU A 456 20.98 12.75 3.59
CA LEU A 456 21.46 13.33 2.33
C LEU A 456 22.19 14.67 2.58
N ARG A 457 21.61 15.56 3.40
CA ARG A 457 22.25 16.83 3.82
C ARG A 457 23.56 16.62 4.58
N ARG A 458 23.74 15.50 5.31
CA ARG A 458 25.01 15.14 5.97
C ARG A 458 26.03 14.59 4.97
N ALA A 459 25.62 13.76 4.02
CA ALA A 459 26.50 13.26 2.95
C ALA A 459 27.04 14.41 2.08
N ALA A 460 26.15 15.30 1.63
CA ALA A 460 26.50 16.47 0.83
C ALA A 460 27.33 17.54 1.58
N ARG A 461 27.49 17.43 2.91
CA ARG A 461 28.47 18.21 3.70
C ARG A 461 29.84 17.53 3.75
N ARG A 462 29.89 16.19 3.80
CA ARG A 462 31.15 15.42 3.77
C ARG A 462 31.86 15.56 2.42
N GLN A 463 31.15 15.33 1.31
CA GLN A 463 31.69 15.48 -0.04
C GLN A 463 32.26 16.89 -0.28
N ARG A 464 31.53 17.94 0.13
CA ARG A 464 32.03 19.33 0.04
C ARG A 464 33.32 19.55 0.85
N HIS A 465 33.41 19.01 2.06
CA HIS A 465 34.62 19.10 2.87
C HIS A 465 35.82 18.37 2.23
N GLU A 466 35.59 17.17 1.68
CA GLU A 466 36.62 16.40 0.96
C GLU A 466 37.11 17.16 -0.27
N VAL A 467 36.21 17.71 -1.10
CA VAL A 467 36.56 18.55 -2.26
C VAL A 467 37.45 19.72 -1.85
N THR A 468 37.08 20.52 -0.84
CA THR A 468 37.90 21.66 -0.37
C THR A 468 39.28 21.22 0.15
N VAL A 469 39.38 20.05 0.81
CA VAL A 469 40.67 19.51 1.28
C VAL A 469 41.56 19.06 0.10
N HIS A 470 40.97 18.42 -0.91
CA HIS A 470 41.67 18.01 -2.13
C HIS A 470 42.11 19.22 -2.97
N GLU A 471 41.23 20.18 -3.20
CA GLU A 471 41.47 21.43 -3.94
C GLU A 471 42.63 22.23 -3.31
N GLY A 472 42.59 22.47 -2.00
CA GLY A 472 43.68 23.15 -1.29
C GLY A 472 45.00 22.37 -1.35
N ARG A 473 44.97 21.03 -1.49
CA ARG A 473 46.18 20.23 -1.74
C ARG A 473 46.69 20.37 -3.17
N LEU A 474 45.79 20.52 -4.15
CA LEU A 474 46.08 20.71 -5.57
C LEU A 474 46.68 22.09 -5.86
N GLN A 475 46.11 23.16 -5.30
CA GLN A 475 46.67 24.52 -5.37
C GLN A 475 48.11 24.57 -4.83
N ARG A 476 48.36 23.95 -3.66
CA ARG A 476 49.71 23.81 -3.05
C ARG A 476 50.68 22.96 -3.87
N LEU A 477 50.20 22.17 -4.84
CA LEU A 477 51.04 21.40 -5.77
C LEU A 477 51.34 22.21 -7.04
N ARG A 478 50.33 22.83 -7.67
CA ARG A 478 50.49 23.76 -8.81
C ARG A 478 51.52 24.85 -8.51
N ALA A 479 51.40 25.51 -7.36
CA ALA A 479 52.32 26.57 -6.93
C ALA A 479 53.79 26.11 -6.73
N LYS A 480 54.04 24.81 -6.51
CA LYS A 480 55.41 24.26 -6.42
C LYS A 480 56.02 23.90 -7.76
N LEU A 481 55.21 23.74 -8.79
CA LEU A 481 55.62 23.29 -10.12
C LEU A 481 55.73 24.42 -11.15
N GLN A 482 55.42 25.66 -10.77
CA GLN A 482 55.43 26.85 -11.64
C GLN A 482 54.57 26.66 -12.91
N LEU A 483 53.50 25.87 -12.82
CA LEU A 483 52.52 25.72 -13.89
C LEU A 483 51.71 27.01 -14.01
N PRO A 484 51.44 27.52 -15.24
CA PRO A 484 50.61 28.69 -15.44
C PRO A 484 49.21 28.48 -14.88
N SER A 485 48.63 29.56 -14.35
CA SER A 485 47.23 29.59 -13.92
C SER A 485 46.28 29.37 -15.10
N ASP A 486 45.04 28.97 -14.80
CA ASP A 486 44.06 28.71 -15.85
C ASP A 486 43.66 30.00 -16.62
N ALA A 487 43.85 31.18 -16.00
CA ALA A 487 43.77 32.47 -16.69
C ALA A 487 44.97 32.72 -17.64
N GLU A 488 46.21 32.48 -17.20
CA GLU A 488 47.40 32.59 -18.07
C GLU A 488 47.34 31.61 -19.25
N ARG A 489 46.77 30.42 -19.04
CA ARG A 489 46.49 29.44 -20.11
C ARG A 489 45.43 29.97 -21.08
N LEU A 490 44.34 30.56 -20.58
CA LEU A 490 43.30 31.16 -21.42
C LEU A 490 43.85 32.32 -22.25
N TRP A 491 44.68 33.20 -21.66
CA TRP A 491 45.33 34.30 -22.40
C TRP A 491 46.23 33.77 -23.52
N LEU A 492 47.02 32.72 -23.25
CA LEU A 492 47.91 32.12 -24.23
C LEU A 492 47.10 31.47 -25.37
N ALA A 493 46.15 30.59 -25.06
CA ALA A 493 45.30 29.92 -26.04
C ALA A 493 44.52 30.92 -26.91
N ALA A 494 43.95 31.95 -26.28
CA ALA A 494 43.28 33.05 -26.97
C ALA A 494 44.23 33.87 -27.87
N SER A 495 45.51 34.01 -27.50
CA SER A 495 46.53 34.70 -28.30
C SER A 495 47.09 33.89 -29.48
N THR A 496 46.90 32.56 -29.47
CA THR A 496 47.46 31.64 -30.48
C THR A 496 46.40 30.92 -31.32
N GLY A 497 45.12 31.28 -31.17
CA GLY A 497 44.02 30.65 -31.91
C GLY A 497 43.72 29.21 -31.48
N ASP A 498 44.09 28.80 -30.27
CA ASP A 498 43.79 27.46 -29.75
C ASP A 498 42.34 27.40 -29.25
N VAL A 499 41.42 27.26 -30.21
CA VAL A 499 39.96 27.27 -30.04
C VAL A 499 39.51 26.21 -29.04
N GLU A 500 40.11 25.02 -29.08
CA GLU A 500 39.70 23.90 -28.24
C GLU A 500 40.24 23.99 -26.82
N GLU A 501 41.46 24.51 -26.59
CA GLU A 501 41.90 24.83 -25.23
C GLU A 501 41.10 26.00 -24.64
N VAL A 502 40.69 27.00 -25.45
CA VAL A 502 39.74 28.05 -25.01
C VAL A 502 38.40 27.45 -24.59
N ARG A 503 37.76 26.65 -25.47
CA ARG A 503 36.50 25.92 -25.17
C ARG A 503 36.60 25.15 -23.86
N ARG A 504 37.61 24.27 -23.77
CA ARG A 504 37.84 23.35 -22.65
C ARG A 504 38.24 24.06 -21.35
N LEU A 505 38.59 25.35 -21.39
CA LEU A 505 38.79 26.20 -20.20
C LEU A 505 37.50 26.90 -19.74
N LEU A 506 36.65 27.35 -20.67
CA LEU A 506 35.34 27.94 -20.35
C LEU A 506 34.37 26.89 -19.78
N GLU A 507 34.25 25.73 -20.45
CA GLU A 507 33.40 24.60 -20.02
C GLU A 507 33.81 24.00 -18.67
N GLY A 508 35.04 24.24 -18.21
CA GLY A 508 35.57 23.70 -16.96
C GLY A 508 34.95 24.28 -15.68
N GLY A 509 34.35 25.48 -15.76
CA GLY A 509 33.68 26.17 -14.67
C GLY A 509 34.60 26.80 -13.62
N GLY A 510 34.19 27.96 -13.09
CA GLY A 510 34.91 28.66 -12.00
C GLY A 510 36.16 29.44 -12.43
N LEU A 511 36.37 29.61 -13.74
CA LEU A 511 37.40 30.49 -14.31
C LEU A 511 36.83 31.91 -14.47
N ASP A 512 37.58 32.94 -14.03
CA ASP A 512 37.28 34.33 -14.37
C ASP A 512 37.77 34.61 -15.80
N VAL A 513 36.84 34.60 -16.77
CA VAL A 513 37.09 34.89 -18.19
C VAL A 513 37.64 36.32 -18.42
N ASN A 514 37.40 37.23 -17.47
CA ASN A 514 37.86 38.62 -17.52
C ASN A 514 39.18 38.85 -16.78
N ALA A 515 39.74 37.82 -16.13
CA ALA A 515 41.03 37.89 -15.48
C ALA A 515 42.07 38.49 -16.44
N ALA A 516 42.87 39.44 -15.94
CA ALA A 516 43.74 40.27 -16.76
C ALA A 516 45.20 40.17 -16.34
N ASP A 517 46.10 40.31 -17.32
CA ASP A 517 47.55 40.26 -17.13
C ASP A 517 48.12 41.51 -16.41
N GLN A 518 49.45 41.58 -16.26
CA GLN A 518 50.14 42.71 -15.61
C GLN A 518 50.03 44.04 -16.40
N GLN A 519 49.46 43.99 -17.61
CA GLN A 519 49.21 45.09 -18.53
C GLN A 519 47.71 45.45 -18.60
N GLY A 520 46.85 44.69 -17.93
CA GLY A 520 45.40 44.84 -17.92
C GLY A 520 44.69 44.17 -19.11
N LEU A 521 45.37 43.30 -19.85
CA LEU A 521 44.84 42.59 -21.00
C LEU A 521 44.14 41.30 -20.53
N SER A 522 42.84 41.17 -20.82
CA SER A 522 42.08 39.92 -20.65
C SER A 522 42.24 38.99 -21.85
N ALA A 523 41.73 37.76 -21.78
CA ALA A 523 41.77 36.82 -22.92
C ALA A 523 41.21 37.43 -24.22
N LEU A 524 40.11 38.17 -24.13
CA LEU A 524 39.50 38.87 -25.26
C LEU A 524 40.40 39.98 -25.85
N HIS A 525 41.23 40.64 -25.04
CA HIS A 525 42.24 41.57 -25.55
C HIS A 525 43.32 40.84 -26.35
N HIS A 526 43.79 39.69 -25.86
CA HIS A 526 44.84 38.91 -26.51
C HIS A 526 44.37 38.36 -27.86
N ALA A 527 43.19 37.71 -27.90
CA ALA A 527 42.59 37.27 -29.16
C ALA A 527 42.34 38.44 -30.13
N ALA A 528 41.83 39.57 -29.65
CA ALA A 528 41.58 40.74 -30.48
C ALA A 528 42.86 41.45 -30.98
N ALA A 529 43.98 41.30 -30.26
CA ALA A 529 45.28 41.82 -30.66
C ALA A 529 46.03 40.89 -31.65
N ALA A 530 45.77 39.58 -31.60
CA ALA A 530 46.30 38.60 -32.54
C ALA A 530 45.47 38.48 -33.83
N GLY A 531 44.15 38.67 -33.73
CA GLY A 531 43.20 38.58 -34.85
C GLY A 531 42.35 37.32 -34.87
N GLU A 532 42.38 36.52 -33.80
CA GLU A 532 41.84 35.16 -33.71
C GLU A 532 40.31 35.14 -33.63
N ALA A 533 39.66 35.29 -34.80
CA ALA A 533 38.21 35.42 -34.90
C ALA A 533 37.41 34.24 -34.33
N ALA A 534 37.95 33.02 -34.34
CA ALA A 534 37.31 31.86 -33.73
C ALA A 534 37.37 31.90 -32.19
N ALA A 535 38.53 32.24 -31.62
CA ALA A 535 38.70 32.44 -30.18
C ALA A 535 37.89 33.65 -29.66
N VAL A 536 37.81 34.74 -30.44
CA VAL A 536 36.91 35.87 -30.16
C VAL A 536 35.45 35.42 -30.19
N ARG A 537 35.01 34.61 -31.16
CA ARG A 537 33.63 34.08 -31.22
C ARG A 537 33.28 33.25 -29.98
N LEU A 538 34.17 32.36 -29.52
CA LEU A 538 33.94 31.57 -28.30
C LEU A 538 33.91 32.44 -27.04
N LEU A 539 34.88 33.35 -26.88
CA LEU A 539 34.93 34.25 -25.72
C LEU A 539 33.70 35.18 -25.65
N LEU A 540 33.15 35.61 -26.80
CA LEU A 540 31.93 36.42 -26.88
C LEU A 540 30.62 35.62 -26.71
N ALA A 541 30.68 34.28 -26.68
CA ALA A 541 29.53 33.44 -26.35
C ALA A 541 29.37 33.20 -24.84
N ASP A 542 30.40 33.49 -24.04
CA ASP A 542 30.34 33.45 -22.58
C ASP A 542 29.60 34.69 -22.04
N PRO A 543 28.50 34.53 -21.27
CA PRO A 543 27.66 35.64 -20.82
C PRO A 543 28.33 36.55 -19.78
N ASP A 544 29.39 36.10 -19.10
CA ASP A 544 30.12 36.90 -18.12
C ASP A 544 31.24 37.75 -18.76
N VAL A 545 31.50 37.63 -20.07
CA VAL A 545 32.60 38.36 -20.73
C VAL A 545 32.35 39.88 -20.82
N THR A 546 33.36 40.66 -20.43
CA THR A 546 33.34 42.13 -20.51
C THR A 546 33.90 42.59 -21.86
N VAL A 547 33.02 42.74 -22.85
CA VAL A 547 33.36 43.11 -24.25
C VAL A 547 34.24 44.38 -24.35
N ASP A 548 33.93 45.39 -23.53
CA ASP A 548 34.69 46.66 -23.41
C ASP A 548 35.61 46.69 -22.16
N ALA A 549 36.21 45.56 -21.78
CA ALA A 549 37.25 45.51 -20.76
C ALA A 549 38.36 46.53 -21.07
N LEU A 550 39.01 47.10 -20.04
CA LEU A 550 39.97 48.21 -20.21
C LEU A 550 41.37 47.86 -19.71
N ASP A 551 42.35 47.89 -20.63
CA ASP A 551 43.76 47.71 -20.29
C ASP A 551 44.35 48.89 -19.49
N HIS A 552 45.60 48.77 -19.04
CA HIS A 552 46.30 49.85 -18.34
C HIS A 552 46.50 51.13 -19.19
N GLY A 553 46.26 51.09 -20.50
CA GLY A 553 46.15 52.24 -21.42
C GLY A 553 44.73 52.78 -21.61
N ARG A 554 43.70 52.14 -21.03
CA ARG A 554 42.26 52.29 -21.34
C ARG A 554 41.89 51.98 -22.80
N LEU A 555 42.68 51.15 -23.48
CA LEU A 555 42.23 50.54 -24.73
C LEU A 555 41.25 49.42 -24.39
N THR A 556 40.28 49.18 -25.26
CA THR A 556 39.39 48.01 -25.25
C THR A 556 39.90 46.98 -26.26
N PRO A 557 39.44 45.71 -26.27
CA PRO A 557 39.77 44.73 -27.32
C PRO A 557 39.61 45.30 -28.73
N LEU A 558 38.53 46.07 -28.97
CA LEU A 558 38.25 46.73 -30.24
C LEU A 558 39.32 47.75 -30.65
N HIS A 559 39.99 48.42 -29.70
CA HIS A 559 41.13 49.31 -30.02
C HIS A 559 42.36 48.54 -30.51
N HIS A 560 42.57 47.30 -30.06
CA HIS A 560 43.70 46.47 -30.48
C HIS A 560 43.41 45.82 -31.84
N ALA A 561 42.21 45.28 -32.05
CA ALA A 561 41.78 44.79 -33.37
C ALA A 561 41.84 45.88 -34.46
N ALA A 562 41.30 47.07 -34.15
CA ALA A 562 41.34 48.22 -35.06
C ALA A 562 42.77 48.76 -35.30
N ARG A 563 43.70 48.55 -34.36
CA ARG A 563 45.10 48.94 -34.51
C ARG A 563 45.87 48.02 -35.46
N ASN A 564 45.47 46.76 -35.59
CA ASN A 564 46.21 45.72 -36.30
C ASN A 564 45.56 45.25 -37.63
N ASP A 565 44.48 45.91 -38.08
CA ASP A 565 43.69 45.61 -39.30
C ASP A 565 42.87 44.30 -39.25
N HIS A 566 42.60 43.75 -38.05
CA HIS A 566 41.81 42.53 -37.83
C HIS A 566 40.31 42.77 -38.04
N HIS A 567 39.92 43.06 -39.28
CA HIS A 567 38.58 43.51 -39.64
C HIS A 567 37.46 42.45 -39.43
N ARG A 568 37.77 41.14 -39.50
CA ARG A 568 36.83 40.06 -39.12
C ARG A 568 36.50 40.17 -37.60
N VAL A 569 37.51 40.33 -36.73
CA VAL A 569 37.33 40.58 -35.28
C VAL A 569 36.63 41.92 -34.99
N VAL A 570 36.93 42.99 -35.74
CA VAL A 570 36.24 44.29 -35.59
C VAL A 570 34.74 44.14 -35.83
N ARG A 571 34.32 43.34 -36.83
CA ARG A 571 32.90 43.03 -37.08
C ARG A 571 32.28 42.28 -35.88
N GLN A 572 32.93 41.22 -35.39
CA GLN A 572 32.44 40.42 -34.26
C GLN A 572 32.27 41.24 -32.97
N LEU A 573 33.29 42.02 -32.58
CA LEU A 573 33.23 42.86 -31.38
C LEU A 573 32.14 43.93 -31.49
N ALA A 574 31.97 44.55 -32.67
CA ALA A 574 30.91 45.53 -32.88
C ALA A 574 29.51 44.90 -32.84
N ALA A 575 29.33 43.69 -33.39
CA ALA A 575 28.08 42.94 -33.29
C ALA A 575 27.74 42.55 -31.85
N ALA A 576 28.75 42.21 -31.03
CA ALA A 576 28.63 42.03 -29.58
C ALA A 576 28.54 43.34 -28.77
N GLY A 577 28.27 44.48 -29.42
CA GLY A 577 27.98 45.76 -28.77
C GLY A 577 29.20 46.58 -28.29
N ALA A 578 30.43 46.23 -28.69
CA ALA A 578 31.63 46.98 -28.31
C ALA A 578 31.56 48.46 -28.70
N SER A 579 31.91 49.35 -27.77
CA SER A 579 31.76 50.79 -27.95
C SER A 579 32.77 51.36 -28.95
N LEU A 580 32.29 51.57 -30.17
CA LEU A 580 33.00 52.27 -31.25
C LEU A 580 33.55 53.65 -30.82
N THR A 581 32.97 54.24 -29.77
CA THR A 581 33.30 55.58 -29.25
C THR A 581 34.19 55.58 -28.00
N ALA A 582 34.52 54.41 -27.43
CA ALA A 582 35.41 54.30 -26.29
C ALA A 582 36.75 55.02 -26.53
N THR A 583 37.33 55.62 -25.48
CA THR A 583 38.56 56.43 -25.59
C THR A 583 39.68 55.93 -24.67
N SER A 584 40.82 55.58 -25.27
CA SER A 584 42.09 55.38 -24.57
C SER A 584 42.55 56.58 -23.71
N LYS A 585 43.55 56.39 -22.84
CA LYS A 585 44.19 57.47 -22.05
C LYS A 585 44.75 58.62 -22.91
N LEU A 586 45.03 58.37 -24.20
CA LEU A 586 45.45 59.37 -25.18
C LEU A 586 44.27 59.92 -26.02
N LEU A 587 43.03 59.66 -25.59
CA LEU A 587 41.75 59.99 -26.24
C LEU A 587 41.57 59.48 -27.69
N ASN A 588 42.44 58.59 -28.17
CA ASN A 588 42.23 57.91 -29.45
C ASN A 588 41.10 56.89 -29.23
N THR A 589 40.08 56.87 -30.10
CA THR A 589 39.09 55.78 -30.22
C THR A 589 39.61 54.65 -31.12
N PRO A 590 38.92 53.51 -31.30
CA PRO A 590 39.32 52.48 -32.26
C PRO A 590 39.54 53.01 -33.68
N LEU A 591 38.64 53.87 -34.18
CA LEU A 591 38.76 54.49 -35.50
C LEU A 591 40.01 55.39 -35.62
N HIS A 592 40.38 56.08 -34.54
CA HIS A 592 41.63 56.83 -34.50
C HIS A 592 42.84 55.90 -34.57
N MET A 593 42.81 54.71 -33.97
CA MET A 593 43.89 53.73 -34.11
C MET A 593 43.98 53.23 -35.56
N ALA A 594 42.87 52.81 -36.17
CA ALA A 594 42.87 52.30 -37.54
C ALA A 594 43.47 53.33 -38.54
N VAL A 595 42.99 54.57 -38.53
CA VAL A 595 43.53 55.66 -39.38
C VAL A 595 45.00 56.00 -39.03
N LYS A 596 45.37 55.98 -37.75
CA LYS A 596 46.74 56.27 -37.28
C LYS A 596 47.75 55.20 -37.69
N TRP A 597 47.31 53.97 -37.89
CA TRP A 597 48.17 52.85 -38.33
C TRP A 597 47.99 52.50 -39.82
N ARG A 598 47.05 53.16 -40.53
CA ARG A 598 46.68 53.00 -41.96
C ARG A 598 45.94 51.68 -42.29
N GLN A 599 45.21 51.17 -41.32
CA GLN A 599 44.50 49.89 -41.39
C GLN A 599 43.20 50.04 -42.20
N ARG A 600 43.27 49.83 -43.52
CA ARG A 600 42.16 50.12 -44.45
C ARG A 600 40.94 49.25 -44.17
N ARG A 601 41.12 47.96 -43.90
CA ARG A 601 40.01 47.00 -43.71
C ARG A 601 39.30 47.27 -42.37
N ALA A 602 40.03 47.60 -41.31
CA ALA A 602 39.47 48.03 -40.03
C ALA A 602 38.81 49.41 -40.08
N VAL A 603 39.29 50.36 -40.90
CA VAL A 603 38.54 51.60 -41.16
C VAL A 603 37.21 51.30 -41.85
N ARG A 604 37.21 50.54 -42.97
CA ARG A 604 35.97 50.11 -43.66
C ARG A 604 35.00 49.42 -42.67
N ALA A 605 35.49 48.46 -41.88
CA ALA A 605 34.66 47.71 -40.93
C ALA A 605 34.10 48.57 -39.79
N LEU A 606 34.89 49.49 -39.20
CA LEU A 606 34.39 50.40 -38.16
C LEU A 606 33.38 51.42 -38.71
N VAL A 607 33.51 51.85 -39.96
CA VAL A 607 32.55 52.74 -40.62
C VAL A 607 31.25 52.00 -40.94
N ARG A 608 31.33 50.80 -41.54
CA ARG A 608 30.15 49.93 -41.76
C ARG A 608 29.43 49.62 -40.44
N ALA A 609 30.15 49.29 -39.37
CA ALA A 609 29.58 49.08 -38.03
C ALA A 609 28.93 50.33 -37.42
N ALA A 610 29.50 51.53 -37.65
CA ALA A 610 28.90 52.79 -37.20
C ALA A 610 27.65 53.19 -38.01
N ALA A 611 27.56 52.78 -39.27
CA ALA A 611 26.39 52.96 -40.12
C ALA A 611 25.26 51.96 -39.81
N ALA A 612 25.61 50.74 -39.37
CA ALA A 612 24.65 49.71 -38.95
C ALA A 612 24.18 49.84 -37.48
N ALA A 613 24.68 50.84 -36.73
CA ALA A 613 24.27 51.07 -35.34
C ALA A 613 22.80 51.55 -35.24
N PRO A 614 22.06 51.26 -34.16
CA PRO A 614 20.62 51.59 -34.05
C PRO A 614 20.24 53.06 -34.20
N ASP A 615 21.18 53.98 -33.94
CA ASP A 615 21.10 55.38 -34.39
C ASP A 615 22.42 55.75 -35.07
N PRO A 616 22.50 55.67 -36.41
CA PRO A 616 23.71 55.99 -37.16
C PRO A 616 24.11 57.46 -37.03
N ALA A 617 23.13 58.37 -36.91
CA ALA A 617 23.36 59.80 -36.84
C ALA A 617 23.94 60.22 -35.47
N ALA A 618 23.39 59.72 -34.36
CA ALA A 618 23.95 59.92 -33.03
C ALA A 618 25.29 59.21 -32.86
N THR A 619 25.48 58.02 -33.46
CA THR A 619 26.74 57.27 -33.43
C THR A 619 27.85 57.99 -34.20
N ALA A 620 27.60 58.42 -35.44
CA ALA A 620 28.53 59.26 -36.20
C ALA A 620 28.83 60.57 -35.48
N ALA A 621 27.81 61.23 -34.93
CA ALA A 621 28.00 62.44 -34.13
C ALA A 621 28.78 62.19 -32.82
N ALA A 622 28.66 61.00 -32.21
CA ALA A 622 29.42 60.61 -31.02
C ALA A 622 30.89 60.33 -31.35
N LEU A 623 31.17 59.63 -32.46
CA LEU A 623 32.51 59.46 -33.02
C LEU A 623 33.18 60.81 -33.31
N LEU A 624 32.45 61.73 -33.95
CA LEU A 624 32.93 63.09 -34.23
C LEU A 624 33.15 63.92 -32.95
N ARG A 625 32.25 63.83 -31.94
CA ARG A 625 32.45 64.46 -30.63
C ARG A 625 33.68 63.91 -29.91
N ALA A 626 33.90 62.60 -29.94
CA ALA A 626 35.09 61.96 -29.37
C ALA A 626 36.37 62.41 -30.10
N ALA A 627 36.35 62.47 -31.42
CA ALA A 627 37.47 62.96 -32.24
C ALA A 627 37.82 64.43 -31.96
N ASN A 628 36.81 65.30 -31.86
CA ASN A 628 37.03 66.73 -31.61
C ASN A 628 37.55 66.96 -30.17
N LYS A 629 37.04 66.19 -29.19
CA LYS A 629 37.55 66.17 -27.80
C LYS A 629 39.00 65.65 -27.72
N ALA A 630 39.35 64.65 -28.53
CA ALA A 630 40.72 64.16 -28.66
C ALA A 630 41.64 65.25 -29.23
N GLY A 631 41.23 65.93 -30.31
CA GLY A 631 41.96 67.05 -30.90
C GLY A 631 42.22 68.20 -29.93
N GLN A 632 41.18 68.68 -29.24
CA GLN A 632 41.29 69.78 -28.26
C GLN A 632 42.17 69.42 -27.06
N THR A 633 42.02 68.22 -26.49
CA THR A 633 42.82 67.82 -25.32
C THR A 633 44.27 67.50 -25.71
N ALA A 634 44.51 66.96 -26.91
CA ALA A 634 45.86 66.78 -27.44
C ALA A 634 46.56 68.13 -27.67
N LEU A 635 45.83 69.16 -28.12
CA LEU A 635 46.34 70.52 -28.21
C LEU A 635 46.81 71.04 -26.83
N ALA A 636 45.93 70.98 -25.83
CA ALA A 636 46.22 71.40 -24.46
C ALA A 636 47.36 70.60 -23.77
N GLN A 637 47.57 69.34 -24.16
CA GLN A 637 48.70 68.54 -23.67
C GLN A 637 50.02 68.83 -24.42
N LEU A 638 49.98 69.19 -25.71
CA LEU A 638 51.19 69.58 -26.47
C LEU A 638 51.70 70.99 -26.17
N GLU A 639 50.84 71.90 -25.67
CA GLU A 639 51.26 73.26 -25.25
C GLU A 639 52.36 73.26 -24.17
N ARG A 640 52.64 72.12 -23.52
CA ARG A 640 53.76 71.99 -22.56
C ARG A 640 55.13 71.67 -23.17
N ARG A 641 55.25 71.22 -24.45
CA ARG A 641 56.55 71.14 -25.18
C ARG A 641 56.37 71.22 -26.71
N PRO A 642 56.94 72.24 -27.40
CA PRO A 642 56.82 72.38 -28.84
C PRO A 642 57.70 71.36 -29.61
N SER A 643 57.13 70.67 -30.60
CA SER A 643 57.91 69.90 -31.58
C SER A 643 57.16 69.67 -32.89
N ARG A 644 57.92 69.43 -33.98
CA ARG A 644 57.48 69.47 -35.40
C ARG A 644 56.56 68.30 -35.84
N ARG A 645 55.81 67.68 -34.92
CA ARG A 645 54.86 66.58 -35.21
C ARG A 645 53.42 67.04 -35.50
N ILE A 646 53.04 68.26 -35.09
CA ILE A 646 51.67 68.80 -35.21
C ILE A 646 51.13 68.73 -36.65
N SER A 647 51.96 69.11 -37.65
CA SER A 647 51.59 69.06 -39.06
C SER A 647 51.21 67.66 -39.56
N LYS A 648 51.75 66.58 -38.97
CA LYS A 648 51.36 65.19 -39.30
C LYS A 648 50.08 64.72 -38.60
N HIS A 649 49.58 65.45 -37.61
CA HIS A 649 48.32 65.13 -36.93
C HIS A 649 47.13 65.83 -37.61
N MET A 650 47.24 67.12 -37.94
CA MET A 650 46.24 67.79 -38.78
C MET A 650 46.13 67.15 -40.17
N ALA A 651 47.24 66.74 -40.78
CA ALA A 651 47.20 66.00 -42.05
C ALA A 651 46.41 64.69 -41.97
N ARG A 652 46.32 64.03 -40.80
CA ARG A 652 45.48 62.83 -40.60
C ARG A 652 44.01 63.14 -40.36
N LEU A 653 43.68 64.33 -39.83
CA LEU A 653 42.29 64.79 -39.74
C LEU A 653 41.78 65.23 -41.12
N VAL A 654 42.63 65.81 -41.97
CA VAL A 654 42.32 66.04 -43.39
C VAL A 654 42.25 64.72 -44.17
N GLU A 655 43.11 63.74 -43.88
CA GLU A 655 43.01 62.40 -44.47
C GLU A 655 41.71 61.68 -44.05
N LEU A 656 41.16 61.98 -42.87
CA LEU A 656 39.86 61.44 -42.42
C LEU A 656 38.68 61.99 -43.24
N THR A 657 38.70 63.29 -43.59
CA THR A 657 37.72 63.84 -44.54
C THR A 657 38.01 63.48 -45.99
N ARG A 658 39.27 63.21 -46.37
CA ARG A 658 39.63 62.71 -47.70
C ARG A 658 39.17 61.26 -47.90
N ILE A 659 39.50 60.36 -46.97
CA ILE A 659 39.01 58.97 -46.97
C ILE A 659 37.50 58.91 -46.88
N LYS A 660 36.85 59.83 -46.14
CA LYS A 660 35.39 59.94 -46.19
C LYS A 660 34.90 60.22 -47.63
N ARG A 661 35.50 61.20 -48.33
CA ARG A 661 35.10 61.57 -49.70
C ARG A 661 35.47 60.52 -50.75
N GLU A 662 36.53 59.76 -50.52
CA GLU A 662 36.98 58.67 -51.41
C GLU A 662 36.12 57.40 -51.21
N LEU A 663 35.63 57.14 -49.98
CA LEU A 663 34.59 56.14 -49.71
C LEU A 663 33.15 56.65 -49.98
N GLU A 664 33.00 57.84 -50.58
CA GLU A 664 31.74 58.39 -51.11
C GLU A 664 31.87 58.69 -52.63
N GLU A 665 32.96 58.23 -53.27
CA GLU A 665 33.25 58.38 -54.72
C GLU A 665 33.89 57.11 -55.33
N GLU A 666 33.95 55.98 -54.60
CA GLU A 666 34.31 54.63 -55.08
C GLU A 666 33.11 53.66 -54.87
N ASP A 667 31.88 54.15 -55.11
CA ASP A 667 30.63 53.33 -55.22
C ASP A 667 30.40 52.92 -56.70
N GLU A 668 31.40 52.29 -57.31
CA GLU A 668 31.40 51.54 -58.58
C GLU A 668 32.73 50.73 -58.59
N ASP A 669 32.74 49.49 -59.09
CA ASP A 669 33.89 48.55 -59.13
C ASP A 669 34.44 47.96 -57.80
N GLU A 670 33.59 47.39 -56.94
CA GLU A 670 34.01 46.30 -55.99
C GLU A 670 32.94 45.17 -55.83
N GLU A 671 31.98 45.06 -56.76
CA GLU A 671 31.04 43.92 -56.91
C GLU A 671 31.67 42.80 -57.78
N GLU A 672 32.70 42.09 -57.26
CA GLU A 672 33.21 40.84 -57.89
C GLU A 672 34.02 39.92 -56.93
N ASP A 673 34.51 40.43 -55.79
CA ASP A 673 35.38 39.68 -54.85
C ASP A 673 34.65 38.99 -53.67
N ASP A 674 33.41 39.39 -53.32
CA ASP A 674 32.62 38.75 -52.24
C ASP A 674 31.85 37.47 -52.74
N GLU A 675 32.02 37.07 -54.01
CA GLU A 675 31.44 35.84 -54.62
C GLU A 675 32.50 34.71 -54.82
N TYR A 676 33.72 34.86 -54.30
CA TYR A 676 34.83 33.90 -54.50
C TYR A 676 35.46 33.30 -53.21
N GLU A 677 34.93 33.63 -52.03
CA GLU A 677 35.22 32.95 -50.75
C GLU A 677 33.91 32.47 -50.03
N ALA A 678 32.80 32.34 -50.76
CA ALA A 678 31.59 31.63 -50.29
C ALA A 678 31.72 30.12 -50.56
N ASP A 679 32.09 29.76 -51.79
CA ASP A 679 32.40 28.42 -52.31
C ASP A 679 33.65 27.74 -51.66
N GLN A 680 33.96 28.08 -50.41
CA GLN A 680 35.01 27.47 -49.58
C GLN A 680 34.63 27.39 -48.08
N GLU A 681 33.44 27.84 -47.67
CA GLU A 681 32.87 27.52 -46.34
C GLU A 681 31.62 26.61 -46.42
N GLU A 682 31.20 26.17 -47.63
CA GLU A 682 30.22 25.07 -47.82
C GLU A 682 30.87 23.72 -48.27
N ASP A 683 32.09 23.73 -48.83
CA ASP A 683 32.83 22.53 -49.29
C ASP A 683 33.69 21.85 -48.20
N GLU A 684 33.63 22.30 -46.93
CA GLU A 684 34.28 21.65 -45.76
C GLU A 684 33.29 21.12 -44.69
N GLU A 685 31.97 21.10 -44.95
CA GLU A 685 30.98 20.36 -44.12
C GLU A 685 30.34 19.12 -44.80
N GLU A 686 30.77 18.73 -46.01
CA GLU A 686 30.36 17.44 -46.67
C GLU A 686 31.54 16.51 -47.07
N ASP A 687 32.66 16.44 -46.32
CA ASP A 687 33.70 15.40 -46.58
C ASP A 687 34.45 14.85 -45.32
N GLU A 688 33.81 14.80 -44.14
CA GLU A 688 34.25 13.92 -43.02
C GLU A 688 33.20 12.86 -42.56
N GLU A 689 32.01 12.78 -43.17
CA GLU A 689 31.11 11.61 -42.99
C GLU A 689 31.43 10.45 -43.95
N GLU A 690 32.42 9.64 -43.55
CA GLU A 690 32.54 8.19 -43.84
C GLU A 690 33.14 7.70 -45.20
N GLU A 691 34.40 8.04 -45.51
CA GLU A 691 35.39 6.98 -45.83
C GLU A 691 36.83 7.40 -45.47
N GLY A 692 37.67 6.63 -44.75
CA GLY A 692 37.51 5.28 -44.22
C GLY A 692 38.63 4.34 -44.69
N ARG A 693 39.60 4.04 -43.82
CA ARG A 693 40.50 2.85 -43.89
C ARG A 693 41.24 2.67 -42.55
N GLY A 694 41.32 1.50 -41.91
CA GLY A 694 40.69 0.22 -42.23
C GLY A 694 41.58 -0.99 -41.90
N ARG A 695 41.19 -1.81 -40.93
CA ARG A 695 41.67 -3.20 -40.71
C ARG A 695 40.58 -4.02 -39.98
N GLY A 696 39.91 -5.01 -40.57
CA GLY A 696 39.81 -5.38 -41.99
C GLY A 696 39.56 -6.89 -42.23
N GLY A 697 38.66 -7.22 -43.18
CA GLY A 697 38.51 -8.56 -43.78
C GLY A 697 37.16 -9.26 -43.55
N GLY A 698 36.43 -9.61 -44.64
CA GLY A 698 35.10 -10.24 -44.57
C GLY A 698 34.68 -11.15 -45.75
N ARG A 699 34.73 -10.63 -47.00
CA ARG A 699 34.33 -11.26 -48.30
C ARG A 699 32.82 -11.29 -48.64
N GLY A 700 32.49 -10.97 -49.90
CA GLY A 700 31.21 -11.30 -50.57
C GLY A 700 31.01 -10.55 -51.89
N SER A 701 30.60 -11.24 -52.98
CA SER A 701 30.20 -10.68 -54.29
C SER A 701 28.67 -10.75 -54.45
N GLY A 702 27.96 -9.95 -55.28
CA GLY A 702 28.31 -8.91 -56.26
C GLY A 702 27.53 -9.09 -57.58
N GLY A 703 26.94 -8.03 -58.17
CA GLY A 703 26.25 -8.10 -59.49
C GLY A 703 25.12 -7.08 -59.80
N GLU A 704 25.49 -5.91 -60.34
CA GLU A 704 24.82 -4.92 -61.23
C GLU A 704 23.28 -4.87 -61.54
N LYS A 705 22.71 -3.63 -61.44
CA LYS A 705 21.77 -2.87 -62.35
C LYS A 705 20.28 -3.28 -62.46
N GLU A 706 19.26 -2.39 -62.47
CA GLU A 706 18.94 -1.10 -63.20
C GLU A 706 18.50 -1.32 -64.67
N GLU A 707 17.58 -0.55 -65.32
CA GLU A 707 16.79 0.69 -65.05
C GLU A 707 15.25 0.36 -64.89
N ASP A 708 14.15 1.14 -65.06
CA ASP A 708 13.68 2.54 -65.33
C ASP A 708 12.21 2.72 -64.76
N GLY A 709 11.38 3.80 -64.83
CA GLY A 709 11.45 5.18 -65.38
C GLY A 709 10.13 6.03 -65.24
N SER A 710 10.22 7.27 -64.70
CA SER A 710 9.39 8.54 -64.80
C SER A 710 7.83 8.65 -65.02
N GLY A 711 7.16 9.42 -64.12
CA GLY A 711 6.16 10.51 -64.37
C GLY A 711 4.70 10.23 -64.83
N SER A 712 3.74 11.18 -64.83
CA SER A 712 3.46 12.39 -63.98
C SER A 712 2.02 12.94 -64.18
N ASP A 713 1.55 13.78 -63.22
CA ASP A 713 0.46 14.80 -63.30
C ASP A 713 -1.03 14.39 -63.50
N SER A 714 -1.96 15.36 -63.48
CA SER A 714 -3.29 15.25 -62.82
C SER A 714 -4.50 15.98 -63.48
N ASP A 715 -5.62 16.06 -62.73
CA ASP A 715 -6.80 16.98 -62.83
C ASP A 715 -8.09 16.47 -63.54
N GLY A 716 -9.26 16.87 -63.01
CA GLY A 716 -10.61 16.63 -63.58
C GLY A 716 -11.77 16.60 -62.55
N ASP A 717 -12.75 17.49 -62.68
CA ASP A 717 -13.81 17.79 -61.69
C ASP A 717 -15.26 17.37 -62.08
N ASP A 718 -16.15 17.48 -61.08
CA ASP A 718 -17.60 17.88 -61.08
C ASP A 718 -18.79 16.94 -61.41
N ASP A 719 -19.76 17.02 -60.48
CA ASP A 719 -21.25 16.93 -60.48
C ASP A 719 -22.09 16.30 -61.62
N SER A 720 -23.13 15.53 -61.23
CA SER A 720 -24.55 15.96 -61.27
C SER A 720 -25.56 14.89 -60.74
N GLU A 721 -26.83 15.30 -60.55
CA GLU A 721 -27.93 14.64 -59.81
C GLU A 721 -28.91 13.82 -60.70
N GLU A 722 -29.76 12.96 -60.11
CA GLU A 722 -31.17 12.71 -60.51
C GLU A 722 -31.95 11.87 -59.43
N GLU A 723 -33.28 12.00 -59.35
CA GLU A 723 -34.19 11.42 -58.32
C GLU A 723 -35.52 10.88 -58.95
N GLU A 724 -36.48 10.43 -58.11
CA GLU A 724 -37.89 10.05 -58.42
C GLU A 724 -38.11 8.68 -59.16
N ASP A 725 -39.18 7.87 -58.99
CA ASP A 725 -40.36 7.87 -58.07
C ASP A 725 -41.03 6.47 -57.93
N SER A 726 -41.93 6.31 -56.92
CA SER A 726 -43.12 5.41 -56.80
C SER A 726 -43.01 3.85 -56.99
N GLU A 727 -43.91 2.93 -56.56
CA GLU A 727 -45.32 2.90 -56.08
C GLU A 727 -45.53 1.89 -54.89
N ASP A 728 -46.76 1.76 -54.35
CA ASP A 728 -47.16 0.95 -53.16
C ASP A 728 -47.54 -0.54 -53.41
N GLU A 729 -47.51 -1.38 -52.36
CA GLU A 729 -48.56 -2.41 -52.04
C GLU A 729 -48.47 -2.86 -50.54
N GLU A 730 -49.55 -3.46 -50.00
CA GLU A 730 -49.76 -3.75 -48.55
C GLU A 730 -49.48 -5.22 -48.15
N ASP A 731 -49.00 -5.51 -46.92
CA ASP A 731 -49.64 -6.43 -45.93
C ASP A 731 -48.91 -6.55 -44.55
N ASP A 732 -49.58 -7.14 -43.55
CA ASP A 732 -49.21 -7.20 -42.11
C ASP A 732 -48.01 -8.11 -41.69
N SER A 733 -47.23 -7.71 -40.65
CA SER A 733 -47.10 -8.49 -39.37
C SER A 733 -46.03 -7.97 -38.36
N ASP A 734 -46.21 -8.28 -37.07
CA ASP A 734 -45.39 -7.86 -35.90
C ASP A 734 -43.92 -8.34 -35.91
N SER A 735 -42.96 -7.40 -35.73
CA SER A 735 -41.60 -7.71 -35.18
C SER A 735 -40.81 -6.45 -34.78
N SER A 736 -40.89 -5.99 -33.52
CA SER A 736 -40.10 -4.86 -32.99
C SER A 736 -39.08 -5.28 -31.91
N GLY A 737 -38.13 -6.13 -32.29
CA GLY A 737 -37.08 -6.65 -31.38
C GLY A 737 -35.63 -6.53 -31.87
N GLY A 738 -35.36 -5.85 -32.99
CA GLY A 738 -34.03 -5.82 -33.62
C GLY A 738 -33.07 -4.74 -33.10
N GLY A 739 -33.58 -3.58 -32.72
CA GLY A 739 -32.77 -2.36 -32.50
C GLY A 739 -31.76 -2.46 -31.35
N GLU A 740 -32.20 -2.83 -30.15
CA GLU A 740 -31.32 -2.93 -28.98
C GLU A 740 -30.21 -3.97 -29.14
N ARG A 741 -30.48 -5.06 -29.89
CA ARG A 741 -29.53 -6.14 -30.10
C ARG A 741 -28.37 -5.71 -31.01
N ALA A 742 -28.66 -4.98 -32.09
CA ALA A 742 -27.65 -4.40 -32.95
C ALA A 742 -26.81 -3.34 -32.21
N LEU A 743 -27.45 -2.50 -31.38
CA LEU A 743 -26.76 -1.49 -30.58
C LEU A 743 -25.83 -2.12 -29.52
N LEU A 744 -26.27 -3.20 -28.87
CA LEU A 744 -25.45 -3.97 -27.93
C LEU A 744 -24.24 -4.62 -28.61
N GLU A 745 -24.41 -5.27 -29.77
CA GLU A 745 -23.29 -5.86 -30.50
C GLU A 745 -22.30 -4.79 -30.97
N GLN A 746 -22.77 -3.62 -31.41
CA GLN A 746 -21.91 -2.49 -31.81
C GLN A 746 -21.10 -1.93 -30.63
N LEU A 747 -21.72 -1.74 -29.46
CA LEU A 747 -21.03 -1.33 -28.23
C LEU A 747 -20.02 -2.39 -27.73
N GLN A 748 -20.36 -3.67 -27.85
CA GLN A 748 -19.50 -4.79 -27.42
C GLN A 748 -18.28 -4.97 -28.35
N GLN A 749 -18.43 -4.70 -29.65
CA GLN A 749 -17.31 -4.61 -30.60
C GLN A 749 -16.41 -3.40 -30.31
N GLN A 750 -16.97 -2.23 -29.99
CA GLN A 750 -16.19 -1.05 -29.59
C GLN A 750 -15.40 -1.28 -28.28
N ALA A 751 -16.00 -1.95 -27.28
CA ALA A 751 -15.30 -2.33 -26.06
C ALA A 751 -14.08 -3.23 -26.33
N HIS A 752 -14.20 -4.19 -27.24
CA HIS A 752 -13.06 -5.03 -27.65
C HIS A 752 -11.99 -4.26 -28.43
N ALA A 753 -12.33 -3.21 -29.19
CA ALA A 753 -11.34 -2.36 -29.85
C ALA A 753 -10.50 -1.56 -28.84
N VAL A 754 -11.13 -1.03 -27.78
CA VAL A 754 -10.44 -0.35 -26.66
C VAL A 754 -9.53 -1.33 -25.90
N GLN A 755 -9.96 -2.57 -25.65
CA GLN A 755 -9.12 -3.58 -25.01
C GLN A 755 -7.91 -3.99 -25.86
N ARG A 756 -8.07 -4.10 -27.19
CA ARG A 756 -6.94 -4.42 -28.11
C ARG A 756 -5.91 -3.29 -28.17
N THR A 757 -6.35 -2.03 -28.19
CA THR A 757 -5.44 -0.87 -28.16
C THR A 757 -4.77 -0.68 -26.79
N ALA A 758 -5.39 -1.11 -25.69
CA ALA A 758 -4.72 -1.23 -24.40
C ALA A 758 -3.66 -2.34 -24.40
N ALA A 759 -3.96 -3.53 -24.93
CA ALA A 759 -3.01 -4.64 -25.02
C ALA A 759 -1.79 -4.31 -25.89
N GLN A 760 -1.98 -3.64 -27.04
CA GLN A 760 -0.89 -3.19 -27.92
C GLN A 760 0.00 -2.10 -27.31
N ARG A 761 -0.42 -1.46 -26.21
CA ARG A 761 0.44 -0.56 -25.40
C ARG A 761 1.18 -1.27 -24.26
N ALA A 762 0.92 -2.56 -24.01
CA ALA A 762 1.64 -3.36 -23.02
C ALA A 762 2.81 -4.17 -23.61
N ASP A 763 2.82 -4.41 -24.93
CA ASP A 763 3.85 -5.23 -25.62
C ASP A 763 5.10 -4.41 -26.04
N GLY A 764 5.04 -3.08 -25.90
CA GLY A 764 6.13 -2.15 -26.22
C GLY A 764 7.14 -1.93 -25.08
N GLY A 765 7.57 -3.00 -24.39
CA GLY A 765 8.38 -2.89 -23.16
C GLY A 765 9.44 -3.99 -22.93
N GLY A 766 9.69 -4.85 -23.92
CA GLY A 766 10.59 -6.00 -23.77
C GLY A 766 12.08 -5.68 -23.95
N GLY A 767 12.78 -5.24 -22.90
CA GLY A 767 14.26 -5.18 -22.92
C GLY A 767 14.91 -4.48 -21.73
N GLY A 768 15.50 -5.25 -20.78
CA GLY A 768 16.36 -4.64 -19.75
C GLY A 768 16.54 -5.31 -18.38
N ALA A 769 16.12 -6.57 -18.15
CA ALA A 769 16.22 -7.18 -16.80
C ALA A 769 16.73 -8.64 -16.74
N ALA A 770 17.25 -9.20 -17.84
CA ALA A 770 17.64 -10.61 -17.93
C ALA A 770 19.16 -10.86 -17.74
N ALA A 771 19.82 -10.16 -16.79
CA ALA A 771 21.28 -10.18 -16.66
C ALA A 771 21.84 -10.09 -15.22
N ALA A 772 21.09 -10.49 -14.19
CA ALA A 772 21.48 -10.27 -12.78
C ALA A 772 21.13 -11.43 -11.79
N ALA A 773 21.10 -12.68 -12.23
CA ALA A 773 20.74 -13.83 -11.37
C ALA A 773 21.62 -15.09 -11.55
N ALA A 774 22.80 -14.97 -12.14
CA ALA A 774 23.67 -16.11 -12.51
C ALA A 774 25.12 -16.00 -11.98
N ALA A 775 25.29 -15.50 -10.74
CA ALA A 775 26.61 -15.30 -10.13
C ALA A 775 26.61 -15.40 -8.59
N ALA A 776 25.97 -16.43 -8.03
CA ALA A 776 26.01 -16.70 -6.57
C ALA A 776 26.16 -18.19 -6.18
N ASP A 777 26.07 -19.14 -7.12
CA ASP A 777 26.36 -20.56 -6.87
C ASP A 777 27.87 -20.85 -7.00
N ALA A 778 28.66 -20.26 -6.11
CA ALA A 778 30.09 -20.53 -6.01
C ALA A 778 30.62 -20.26 -4.60
N GLY A 779 30.67 -21.31 -3.78
CA GLY A 779 31.56 -21.35 -2.62
C GLY A 779 30.93 -21.18 -1.24
N HIS A 780 30.24 -22.20 -0.75
CA HIS A 780 30.62 -22.84 0.54
C HIS A 780 29.92 -24.21 0.75
N ARG A 781 30.44 -25.26 0.12
CA ARG A 781 30.44 -26.62 0.68
C ARG A 781 31.89 -27.05 0.91
N SER A 782 32.39 -26.83 2.13
CA SER A 782 33.76 -27.20 2.52
C SER A 782 33.86 -27.62 3.99
N ALA A 783 32.91 -28.45 4.46
CA ALA A 783 33.02 -29.19 5.72
C ALA A 783 32.11 -30.44 5.71
N ALA A 784 32.57 -31.50 6.37
CA ALA A 784 31.77 -32.61 6.89
C ALA A 784 30.83 -33.37 5.93
N ALA A 785 31.40 -33.96 4.87
CA ALA A 785 30.88 -35.20 4.29
C ALA A 785 32.02 -36.23 4.22
N ALA A 786 32.19 -37.04 5.27
CA ALA A 786 33.18 -38.11 5.35
C ALA A 786 32.71 -39.19 6.32
N ALA A 787 32.96 -40.46 5.97
CA ALA A 787 32.48 -41.67 6.62
C ALA A 787 30.94 -41.84 6.72
N ALA A 788 30.31 -42.92 6.28
CA ALA A 788 30.59 -43.92 5.24
C ALA A 788 29.39 -44.88 5.24
N THR A 789 28.95 -45.28 4.05
CA THR A 789 28.03 -46.40 3.82
C THR A 789 28.51 -47.71 4.48
N ALA A 790 27.62 -48.50 5.11
CA ALA A 790 27.09 -49.73 4.49
C ALA A 790 26.28 -50.63 5.46
N ALA A 791 25.09 -51.02 4.99
CA ALA A 791 24.31 -52.26 5.12
C ALA A 791 24.57 -53.36 6.21
N ALA A 792 23.46 -54.08 6.48
CA ALA A 792 23.33 -55.50 6.86
C ALA A 792 23.26 -55.91 8.36
N SER A 793 22.20 -56.66 8.66
CA SER A 793 22.10 -57.71 9.69
C SER A 793 22.40 -59.09 9.02
N PRO A 794 22.52 -60.25 9.72
CA PRO A 794 22.14 -60.52 11.12
C PRO A 794 23.07 -61.45 11.96
N SER A 795 22.67 -61.65 13.23
CA SER A 795 22.79 -62.89 14.03
C SER A 795 24.11 -63.32 14.71
N ALA A 796 23.95 -63.77 15.96
CA ALA A 796 24.63 -64.86 16.70
C ALA A 796 26.17 -64.91 16.87
N GLY A 797 26.66 -65.28 18.08
CA GLY A 797 28.01 -65.84 18.25
C GLY A 797 28.75 -65.62 19.58
N ALA A 798 28.43 -66.42 20.60
CA ALA A 798 29.17 -66.78 21.83
C ALA A 798 30.60 -66.25 22.19
N ALA A 799 30.81 -66.08 23.51
CA ALA A 799 32.05 -66.32 24.30
C ALA A 799 33.28 -65.36 24.14
N ALA A 800 34.14 -65.11 25.16
CA ALA A 800 34.06 -65.29 26.62
C ALA A 800 35.26 -64.59 27.34
N GLY A 801 35.16 -64.33 28.67
CA GLY A 801 36.32 -64.24 29.59
C GLY A 801 36.50 -62.95 30.43
N GLY A 802 36.86 -63.11 31.72
CA GLY A 802 37.38 -62.05 32.63
C GLY A 802 36.34 -61.13 33.29
N ASP A 803 35.64 -61.51 34.37
CA ASP A 803 36.11 -61.58 35.79
C ASP A 803 36.50 -60.24 36.45
N ARG A 804 35.55 -59.60 37.18
CA ARG A 804 35.59 -59.36 38.65
C ARG A 804 34.43 -58.47 39.16
N GLY A 805 33.95 -58.71 40.39
CA GLY A 805 33.35 -57.65 41.22
C GLY A 805 31.84 -57.65 41.57
N VAL A 806 31.34 -58.66 42.30
CA VAL A 806 30.77 -58.50 43.69
C VAL A 806 30.01 -57.16 43.98
N LYS A 807 28.69 -57.02 44.26
CA LYS A 807 27.54 -57.87 44.71
C LYS A 807 26.23 -57.36 44.02
N ARG A 808 25.16 -58.13 43.73
CA ARG A 808 24.15 -58.84 44.58
C ARG A 808 23.42 -57.95 45.60
N ALA A 809 22.09 -58.00 45.81
CA ALA A 809 20.98 -58.82 45.28
C ALA A 809 19.66 -58.00 45.40
N ARG A 810 18.79 -57.84 44.39
CA ARG A 810 17.76 -58.74 43.76
C ARG A 810 16.39 -58.81 44.52
N PRO A 811 15.24 -58.71 43.81
CA PRO A 811 13.88 -58.79 44.37
C PRO A 811 13.20 -60.16 44.14
N SER A 812 11.92 -60.30 44.53
CA SER A 812 11.03 -61.42 44.18
C SER A 812 9.58 -60.96 43.90
N ARG A 813 8.93 -61.58 42.91
CA ARG A 813 7.47 -61.52 42.64
C ARG A 813 6.84 -62.89 42.94
N SER A 814 5.57 -62.89 43.35
CA SER A 814 4.56 -63.96 43.17
C SER A 814 3.25 -63.41 43.75
N ASP A 815 2.18 -63.17 42.98
CA ASP A 815 1.30 -64.07 42.20
C ASP A 815 0.21 -64.77 43.02
N GLY A 816 -1.04 -64.57 42.61
CA GLY A 816 -2.17 -65.49 42.77
C GLY A 816 -3.06 -65.36 44.00
N GLY A 817 -4.38 -65.44 43.79
CA GLY A 817 -5.37 -65.79 44.83
C GLY A 817 -6.62 -64.90 44.88
N ASP A 818 -7.66 -65.28 44.14
CA ASP A 818 -9.04 -64.89 44.47
C ASP A 818 -9.51 -65.62 45.75
N ASP A 819 -10.41 -65.01 46.53
CA ASP A 819 -11.74 -65.59 46.78
C ASP A 819 -12.73 -64.54 47.36
N SER A 820 -13.99 -64.91 47.54
CA SER A 820 -15.13 -64.03 47.83
C SER A 820 -15.73 -64.18 49.24
N SER A 821 -16.61 -63.23 49.59
CA SER A 821 -17.90 -63.39 50.33
C SER A 821 -18.09 -62.83 51.77
N ASN A 822 -19.31 -62.29 51.95
CA ASN A 822 -20.20 -62.27 53.13
C ASN A 822 -19.97 -61.38 54.38
N GLY A 823 -21.11 -60.88 54.91
CA GLY A 823 -21.31 -60.24 56.23
C GLY A 823 -21.28 -58.71 56.19
N SER A 824 -22.36 -57.89 56.29
CA SER A 824 -23.74 -57.94 56.84
C SER A 824 -23.89 -57.66 58.34
N SER A 825 -24.92 -56.87 58.71
CA SER A 825 -25.39 -56.48 60.08
C SER A 825 -24.44 -55.57 60.91
N SER A 826 -24.90 -54.66 61.79
CA SER A 826 -26.24 -54.06 62.02
C SER A 826 -26.20 -52.95 63.09
N ASP A 827 -27.04 -51.92 62.91
CA ASP A 827 -27.84 -51.18 63.92
C ASP A 827 -27.16 -50.44 65.12
N ASP A 828 -28.03 -49.78 65.91
CA ASP A 828 -27.87 -48.92 67.12
C ASP A 828 -27.09 -47.60 66.92
N ASP A 829 -27.70 -46.40 66.90
CA ASP A 829 -28.47 -45.63 67.93
C ASP A 829 -27.66 -45.09 69.12
N GLU A 830 -27.56 -43.75 69.24
CA GLU A 830 -27.95 -42.98 70.43
C GLU A 830 -28.00 -41.45 70.15
N LYS A 831 -28.75 -40.71 70.98
CA LYS A 831 -28.90 -39.23 70.94
C LYS A 831 -28.30 -38.61 72.21
N GLU A 832 -27.91 -37.33 72.12
CA GLU A 832 -28.12 -36.37 73.23
C GLU A 832 -28.68 -35.04 72.69
N GLU A 833 -29.46 -34.32 73.51
CA GLU A 833 -30.19 -33.07 73.23
C GLU A 833 -30.05 -32.12 74.44
N GLU A 834 -29.64 -30.86 74.26
CA GLU A 834 -29.84 -29.73 75.20
C GLU A 834 -30.06 -28.46 74.33
N GLU A 835 -31.21 -27.78 74.43
CA GLU A 835 -31.49 -26.54 75.20
C GLU A 835 -30.66 -25.33 74.71
N ASP A 836 -31.24 -24.34 74.02
CA ASP A 836 -32.20 -23.26 74.44
C ASP A 836 -31.49 -22.01 75.02
N GLY A 837 -31.91 -20.80 74.59
CA GLY A 837 -31.42 -19.51 75.11
C GLY A 837 -31.49 -18.33 74.13
N ASP A 838 -32.21 -17.27 74.51
CA ASP A 838 -32.40 -16.01 73.77
C ASP A 838 -31.45 -14.86 74.24
N GLU A 839 -31.83 -13.60 73.96
CA GLU A 839 -31.41 -12.30 74.56
C GLU A 839 -30.30 -11.48 73.87
N ASP A 840 -30.74 -10.70 72.87
CA ASP A 840 -30.69 -9.22 72.72
C ASP A 840 -29.64 -8.35 73.49
N ASP A 841 -29.06 -7.44 72.70
CA ASP A 841 -28.78 -6.00 72.92
C ASP A 841 -27.80 -5.38 73.94
N GLU A 842 -27.02 -4.45 73.36
CA GLU A 842 -26.58 -3.12 73.83
C GLU A 842 -25.35 -2.85 74.74
N ASP A 843 -24.85 -1.62 74.50
CA ASP A 843 -23.90 -0.76 75.21
C ASP A 843 -22.37 -1.01 75.22
N ALA A 844 -21.65 0.11 75.35
CA ALA A 844 -20.21 0.25 75.11
C ALA A 844 -19.52 1.14 76.17
N ASP A 845 -18.19 1.03 76.34
CA ASP A 845 -17.40 2.07 77.02
C ASP A 845 -15.91 2.14 76.58
N TYR A 846 -15.23 3.20 77.03
CA TYR A 846 -13.90 3.71 76.68
C TYR A 846 -12.70 2.80 77.00
N ALA A 847 -11.60 2.93 76.21
CA ALA A 847 -10.28 3.39 76.72
C ALA A 847 -9.18 3.54 75.63
N ALA A 848 -8.19 4.42 75.87
CA ALA A 848 -6.92 4.57 75.12
C ALA A 848 -5.74 3.93 75.95
N PRO A 849 -4.39 4.01 75.65
CA PRO A 849 -3.67 5.23 75.21
C PRO A 849 -2.26 5.13 74.48
N ARG A 850 -1.72 6.32 74.12
CA ARG A 850 -0.33 6.86 74.42
C ARG A 850 0.82 6.94 73.38
N ARG A 851 1.51 8.12 73.44
CA ARG A 851 2.84 8.59 72.90
C ARG A 851 2.86 9.12 71.45
N GLY A 852 3.53 10.24 71.11
CA GLY A 852 4.24 11.26 71.94
C GLY A 852 4.88 12.41 71.11
N ASP A 853 5.28 13.52 71.78
CA ASP A 853 6.06 14.74 71.37
C ASP A 853 5.58 15.57 70.14
N GLY A 854 5.70 16.91 70.02
CA GLY A 854 6.09 18.01 70.96
C GLY A 854 7.18 18.98 70.44
N GLY A 855 7.07 20.32 70.41
CA GLY A 855 5.94 21.27 70.62
C GLY A 855 6.36 22.73 70.98
N GLY A 856 5.80 23.78 70.31
CA GLY A 856 5.97 25.23 70.61
C GLY A 856 6.73 26.07 69.54
N GLY A 857 6.61 27.41 69.42
CA GLY A 857 5.66 28.38 70.01
C GLY A 857 6.15 29.88 70.02
N GLY A 858 5.31 30.84 69.59
CA GLY A 858 5.50 32.33 69.68
C GLY A 858 6.34 32.99 68.57
N GLY A 859 6.23 34.29 68.24
CA GLY A 859 5.25 35.33 68.65
C GLY A 859 5.62 36.78 68.23
N SER A 860 4.61 37.59 67.84
CA SER A 860 4.43 39.07 67.81
C SER A 860 5.42 40.06 67.12
N ASP A 861 4.84 41.22 66.71
CA ASP A 861 5.43 42.57 66.46
C ASP A 861 6.41 42.74 65.25
N ASP A 862 6.56 43.87 64.53
CA ASP A 862 5.88 45.20 64.39
C ASP A 862 6.39 45.89 63.08
N ASP A 863 5.91 47.12 62.74
CA ASP A 863 6.40 48.09 61.70
C ASP A 863 6.32 47.59 60.19
N ASP A 864 6.48 48.33 59.07
CA ASP A 864 6.30 49.72 58.51
C ASP A 864 6.66 49.61 56.97
N ASP A 865 6.23 50.37 55.94
CA ASP A 865 5.14 51.35 55.61
C ASP A 865 5.02 51.50 54.04
N ASP A 866 4.24 52.46 53.49
CA ASP A 866 4.23 53.07 52.09
C ASP A 866 3.67 52.30 50.84
N GLU A 867 2.60 52.80 50.16
CA GLU A 867 2.49 53.62 48.88
C GLU A 867 2.77 52.85 47.55
N ASP A 868 2.09 52.92 46.39
CA ASP A 868 0.81 53.44 45.80
C ASP A 868 0.58 52.62 44.46
N ASP A 869 -0.31 52.80 43.44
CA ASP A 869 -1.40 53.72 42.96
C ASP A 869 -2.84 53.14 43.26
N GLU A 870 -4.06 53.63 42.93
CA GLU A 870 -4.71 54.54 41.92
C GLU A 870 -4.84 53.97 40.45
N ASP A 871 -5.97 54.00 39.71
CA ASP A 871 -7.37 54.42 39.99
C ASP A 871 -8.40 53.95 38.90
N ASP A 872 -9.69 54.35 39.06
CA ASP A 872 -10.75 54.58 38.03
C ASP A 872 -11.45 53.40 37.27
N GLU A 873 -12.80 53.28 37.34
CA GLU A 873 -13.89 53.75 36.40
C GLU A 873 -14.11 52.84 35.16
N ASP A 874 -15.32 52.59 34.62
CA ASP A 874 -16.71 52.78 35.09
C ASP A 874 -17.72 51.94 34.25
N ASP A 875 -18.95 51.79 34.77
CA ASP A 875 -20.28 51.68 34.11
C ASP A 875 -20.64 50.63 33.00
N ASP A 876 -21.98 50.43 32.88
CA ASP A 876 -22.81 49.99 31.74
C ASP A 876 -22.61 48.56 31.10
N ASP A 877 -23.64 47.77 30.77
CA ASP A 877 -25.09 47.90 31.02
C ASP A 877 -25.87 46.55 30.82
N GLU A 878 -27.19 46.58 31.02
CA GLU A 878 -28.32 45.83 30.39
C GLU A 878 -28.08 44.58 29.45
N GLU A 879 -28.95 43.56 29.33
CA GLU A 879 -30.30 43.30 29.88
C GLU A 879 -30.68 41.78 29.91
N GLU A 880 -31.97 41.47 30.14
CA GLU A 880 -32.56 40.13 30.24
C GLU A 880 -32.61 39.33 28.90
N SER A 881 -32.68 37.99 28.98
CA SER A 881 -33.97 37.27 28.80
C SER A 881 -33.82 35.74 28.64
N SER A 882 -34.92 35.02 28.90
CA SER A 882 -35.02 33.56 28.85
C SER A 882 -35.56 33.03 27.52
N GLY A 883 -35.05 31.88 27.05
CA GLY A 883 -35.60 31.11 25.93
C GLY A 883 -35.27 29.62 26.00
#